data_AF-A0A250X2M9-F1
#
_entry.id   AF-A0A250X2M9-F1
#
_cell.length_a   1.000
_cell.length_b   1.000
_cell.length_c   1.000
_cell.angle_alpha   90.00
_cell.angle_beta   90.00
_cell.angle_gamma   90.00
#
_symmetry.space_group_name_H-M   'P 1'
#
loop_
_entity.id
_entity.type
_entity.pdbx_description
1 polymer ?
#
loop_
_entity_poly.entity_id
_entity_poly.type
_entity_poly.pdbx_seq_one_letter_code
_entity_poly.pdbx_strand_id
1 'polypeptide(L)'
;MVLKGPSDQMSLRTAKPTFDFLLSCDINLQVKLRISHIDQALSPSPDHAPHEGAMRVAAALTSEGDQLTLDTQTKYQNSSLGGCSWGELLTFSVKYRDLPHDTQLSLTLWYVAEGLPPSLAGGTTMPLFNKKGRLKTGPQRLLVWPGRPPCLQRPSTTPGKAPLSEQDQIGRLEHLVRLYNRGDIPKVDWLDALTMTEIRRIQNASGPSTRPAAISGAGSCLQSSVLPKPSSSHLFIELASFPHAVLYYQSMSYTAAAMQQIPAPPPTSRPAAGHGVALLGGILPSGRGRVSEAATAASVAGGATSAGDGMGFILLDPEVGRDNPAELKAQKLARSLTRGIVDRDLKPNSEERKRITAVLKLPPNKPLHTEERELLWRFRYSLTQETRALTKVLKCVDWTDALEAKQAADLMREWVTIDVADALELLSPDFKNLEVRAHAVSVLRQKDDDELLYYLLQLVQALRYELMDYSPSAEFLIERARSNPECAVMLHWYLYTELEDPMFGPRASLIYARLVAALQADASSNLVWEGIRRQQDMRGQLSWITKELKTTKVRAARATQRLQEVTSESGPLSELLTLRVPLPLDPKILLTGLVPSECFCFKSAQLPLRLSFTVDSKPVNWVLQKNQSSSSGSGTHVGSTKASGFVSSTSQPPHSGNLEGRSQLSSPNPSVSLPESAVTSTLGRDDALVGSSSNRMDRHQSSSGHGPLSPAAQIIQSLQGRTGIMAQGDQVRCVMIYKKGDDLRQDQFILQMISLMDRLLKRENLDLKMTPYKVLPTSSDDGLVEYVPSTPLSKVLSEHRTIHKYLAQWQSEPQGPFGLKSEVLETFVRSCAGSCVATYILGVGDRHLDNLMLTSDGRLFHIDFGYILGQDPKPFPPPMKICKEMVEAMGGQGSDYYVQFRMFACEAYNILRKSADLILSLFHLMAGSSAIEAIRQDPEKAILKLQEKFRLDFTDEQAVEYMQQLINESATAIMPQIVETTHRWAQYWR
;
A
#
# COMPACT_ATOMS: atom_id res chain seq x y z
N MET A 1 -6.83 -14.38 -71.43
CA MET A 1 -6.71 -14.75 -72.86
C MET A 1 -5.22 -14.94 -73.14
N VAL A 2 -4.83 -15.99 -73.88
CA VAL A 2 -3.42 -16.42 -74.11
C VAL A 2 -2.72 -17.00 -72.86
N LEU A 3 -1.73 -17.88 -73.09
CA LEU A 3 -1.04 -18.76 -72.13
C LEU A 3 0.49 -18.64 -72.25
N LYS A 4 1.21 -18.84 -71.14
CA LYS A 4 2.59 -19.37 -70.94
C LYS A 4 3.05 -18.99 -69.51
N GLY A 5 3.70 -19.83 -68.72
CA GLY A 5 3.98 -21.28 -68.80
C GLY A 5 4.61 -21.75 -67.46
N PRO A 6 4.52 -23.03 -67.07
CA PRO A 6 4.90 -23.47 -65.72
C PRO A 6 6.38 -23.86 -65.59
N SER A 7 7.06 -23.33 -64.58
CA SER A 7 8.34 -23.82 -64.04
C SER A 7 8.45 -23.43 -62.55
N ASP A 8 9.32 -24.11 -61.81
CA ASP A 8 9.74 -23.79 -60.43
C ASP A 8 8.68 -23.86 -59.32
N GLN A 9 7.99 -25.00 -59.20
CA GLN A 9 7.57 -25.48 -57.88
C GLN A 9 8.73 -26.17 -57.15
N MET A 10 9.53 -25.44 -56.36
CA MET A 10 10.17 -26.00 -55.14
C MET A 10 10.84 -24.98 -54.21
N SER A 11 10.07 -24.09 -53.58
CA SER A 11 10.53 -23.42 -52.34
C SER A 11 9.38 -22.93 -51.44
N LEU A 12 8.50 -23.85 -51.02
CA LEU A 12 7.55 -23.60 -49.93
C LEU A 12 8.30 -23.53 -48.58
N ARG A 13 9.07 -22.46 -48.38
CA ARG A 13 9.55 -22.07 -47.05
C ARG A 13 8.37 -21.56 -46.24
N THR A 14 8.33 -21.94 -44.96
CA THR A 14 7.32 -21.55 -43.99
C THR A 14 7.44 -20.06 -43.63
N ALA A 15 6.90 -19.20 -44.48
CA ALA A 15 6.68 -17.79 -44.17
C ALA A 15 5.74 -17.69 -42.96
N LYS A 16 6.30 -17.37 -41.79
CA LYS A 16 5.50 -16.92 -40.65
C LYS A 16 4.72 -15.67 -41.09
N PRO A 17 3.43 -15.51 -40.74
CA PRO A 17 2.71 -14.28 -41.04
C PRO A 17 3.41 -13.10 -40.37
N THR A 18 3.91 -12.17 -41.18
CA THR A 18 4.45 -10.88 -40.71
C THR A 18 3.28 -10.00 -40.30
N PHE A 19 3.14 -9.78 -39.00
CA PHE A 19 2.12 -8.90 -38.46
C PHE A 19 2.65 -7.46 -38.44
N ASP A 20 2.36 -6.71 -39.50
CA ASP A 20 2.79 -5.32 -39.60
C ASP A 20 1.94 -4.42 -38.69
N PHE A 21 2.61 -3.63 -37.85
CA PHE A 21 2.01 -2.68 -36.91
C PHE A 21 2.80 -1.36 -36.91
N LEU A 22 2.16 -0.30 -36.44
CA LEU A 22 2.77 1.02 -36.22
C LEU A 22 2.90 1.27 -34.72
N LEU A 23 3.96 1.96 -34.29
CA LEU A 23 4.08 2.40 -32.90
C LEU A 23 3.54 3.82 -32.75
N SER A 24 2.94 4.14 -31.59
CA SER A 24 2.40 5.47 -31.30
C SER A 24 3.46 6.57 -31.47
N CYS A 25 4.69 6.32 -30.99
CA CYS A 25 5.84 7.23 -31.08
C CYS A 25 6.19 7.66 -32.52
N ASP A 26 5.95 6.80 -33.50
CA ASP A 26 6.32 7.07 -34.90
C ASP A 26 5.35 8.06 -35.55
N ILE A 27 4.14 8.17 -35.02
CA ILE A 27 3.04 8.96 -35.58
C ILE A 27 3.18 10.43 -35.16
N ASN A 28 3.98 11.18 -35.95
CA ASN A 28 4.18 12.63 -35.82
C ASN A 28 2.96 13.46 -36.32
N LEU A 29 1.73 12.95 -36.15
CA LEU A 29 0.48 13.62 -36.54
C LEU A 29 -0.28 14.08 -35.28
N GLN A 30 -0.91 15.27 -35.37
CA GLN A 30 -1.86 15.75 -34.36
C GLN A 30 -3.03 14.79 -34.19
N VAL A 31 -3.55 14.67 -32.96
CA VAL A 31 -4.74 13.86 -32.68
C VAL A 31 -5.96 14.51 -33.32
N LYS A 32 -6.77 13.70 -34.02
CA LYS A 32 -7.96 14.16 -34.74
C LYS A 32 -9.19 13.31 -34.42
N LEU A 33 -10.32 13.99 -34.30
CA LEU A 33 -11.60 13.46 -33.86
C LEU A 33 -12.71 14.15 -34.66
N ARG A 34 -13.50 13.39 -35.43
CA ARG A 34 -14.73 13.93 -36.04
C ARG A 34 -15.92 13.66 -35.13
N ILE A 35 -16.72 14.69 -34.86
CA ILE A 35 -18.02 14.57 -34.20
C ILE A 35 -19.07 14.47 -35.31
N SER A 36 -19.81 13.37 -35.43
CA SER A 36 -20.78 13.18 -36.53
C SER A 36 -22.18 13.63 -36.14
N HIS A 37 -22.86 12.92 -35.24
CA HIS A 37 -24.24 13.23 -34.81
C HIS A 37 -24.59 12.61 -33.45
N ILE A 38 -25.69 13.07 -32.86
CA ILE A 38 -26.38 12.46 -31.71
C ILE A 38 -27.81 12.08 -32.12
N ASP A 39 -28.26 10.87 -31.79
CA ASP A 39 -29.56 10.31 -32.24
C ASP A 39 -30.78 11.04 -31.65
N GLN A 40 -30.62 11.66 -30.47
CA GLN A 40 -31.70 12.28 -29.72
C GLN A 40 -31.17 13.55 -29.05
N ALA A 41 -31.93 14.64 -29.17
CA ALA A 41 -31.63 15.88 -28.45
C ALA A 41 -31.75 15.70 -26.93
N LEU A 42 -30.83 16.33 -26.20
CA LEU A 42 -30.81 16.33 -24.74
C LEU A 42 -31.24 17.71 -24.23
N SER A 43 -32.44 17.82 -23.66
CA SER A 43 -32.87 19.00 -22.91
C SER A 43 -32.38 18.93 -21.46
N PRO A 44 -32.05 20.07 -20.82
CA PRO A 44 -31.60 20.09 -19.43
C PRO A 44 -32.74 19.96 -18.40
N SER A 45 -34.01 20.05 -18.83
CA SER A 45 -35.20 20.06 -17.97
C SER A 45 -36.42 19.45 -18.68
N PRO A 46 -37.34 18.78 -17.96
CA PRO A 46 -38.58 18.25 -18.54
C PRO A 46 -39.70 19.29 -18.68
N ASP A 47 -39.69 20.37 -17.87
CA ASP A 47 -40.79 21.34 -17.75
C ASP A 47 -40.77 22.47 -18.80
N HIS A 48 -39.91 22.38 -19.80
CA HIS A 48 -39.80 23.35 -20.88
C HIS A 48 -40.09 22.69 -22.22
N ALA A 49 -41.00 23.30 -22.98
CA ALA A 49 -41.33 22.88 -24.33
C ALA A 49 -40.08 22.91 -25.23
N PRO A 50 -40.04 22.13 -26.33
CA PRO A 50 -38.89 22.10 -27.25
C PRO A 50 -38.83 23.38 -28.09
N HIS A 51 -38.40 24.48 -27.47
CA HIS A 51 -37.98 25.70 -28.15
C HIS A 51 -36.71 25.44 -28.97
N GLU A 52 -36.54 26.17 -30.07
CA GLU A 52 -35.38 26.03 -30.94
C GLU A 52 -34.10 26.45 -30.20
N GLY A 53 -33.25 25.46 -29.89
CA GLY A 53 -31.98 25.65 -29.22
C GLY A 53 -30.83 25.00 -29.98
N ALA A 54 -29.60 25.42 -29.70
CA ALA A 54 -28.40 24.95 -30.36
C ALA A 54 -27.51 24.15 -29.41
N MET A 55 -26.94 23.05 -29.90
CA MET A 55 -26.00 22.21 -29.18
C MET A 55 -24.57 22.36 -29.71
N ARG A 56 -23.59 22.28 -28.81
CA ARG A 56 -22.16 22.10 -29.14
C ARG A 56 -21.58 20.92 -28.35
N VAL A 57 -20.51 20.33 -28.87
CA VAL A 57 -19.70 19.34 -28.16
C VAL A 57 -18.32 19.94 -27.89
N ALA A 58 -17.91 19.98 -26.62
CA ALA A 58 -16.55 20.24 -26.21
C ALA A 58 -15.81 18.92 -25.99
N ALA A 59 -14.56 18.83 -26.43
CA ALA A 59 -13.74 17.63 -26.36
C ALA A 59 -12.37 17.94 -25.75
N ALA A 60 -11.91 17.10 -24.83
CA ALA A 60 -10.61 17.20 -24.19
C ALA A 60 -9.96 15.81 -24.05
N LEU A 61 -8.63 15.77 -24.02
CA LEU A 61 -7.85 14.60 -23.65
C LEU A 61 -7.41 14.71 -22.19
N THR A 62 -7.51 13.62 -21.42
CA THR A 62 -7.11 13.58 -19.99
C THR A 62 -6.27 12.35 -19.67
N SER A 63 -5.41 12.43 -18.65
CA SER A 63 -4.49 11.37 -18.19
C SER A 63 -4.21 11.52 -16.69
N GLU A 64 -4.10 10.41 -15.96
CA GLU A 64 -4.05 10.26 -14.49
C GLU A 64 -5.18 10.95 -13.67
N GLY A 65 -6.01 11.79 -14.31
CA GLY A 65 -7.09 12.60 -13.73
C GLY A 65 -7.12 14.02 -14.31
N ASP A 66 -5.96 14.50 -14.78
CA ASP A 66 -5.70 15.86 -15.26
C ASP A 66 -5.95 16.05 -16.76
N GLN A 67 -6.13 17.30 -17.17
CA GLN A 67 -6.45 17.69 -18.54
C GLN A 67 -5.19 17.98 -19.37
N LEU A 68 -4.90 17.09 -20.34
CA LEU A 68 -3.75 17.20 -21.25
C LEU A 68 -3.94 18.27 -22.33
N THR A 69 -5.18 18.61 -22.68
CA THR A 69 -5.50 19.56 -23.76
C THR A 69 -6.67 20.46 -23.40
N LEU A 70 -6.56 21.75 -23.68
CA LEU A 70 -7.69 22.68 -23.65
C LEU A 70 -8.90 22.16 -24.46
N ASP A 71 -10.10 22.48 -23.99
CA ASP A 71 -11.37 22.12 -24.64
C ASP A 71 -11.41 22.57 -26.11
N THR A 72 -11.34 21.59 -27.01
CA THR A 72 -11.53 21.80 -28.45
C THR A 72 -13.01 21.61 -28.76
N GLN A 73 -13.68 22.61 -29.34
CA GLN A 73 -15.15 22.66 -29.39
C GLN A 73 -15.69 22.65 -30.84
N THR A 74 -16.84 22.02 -31.03
CA THR A 74 -17.63 22.20 -32.27
C THR A 74 -18.30 23.57 -32.27
N LYS A 75 -18.75 23.98 -33.46
CA LYS A 75 -19.75 25.04 -33.61
C LYS A 75 -21.07 24.65 -32.94
N TYR A 76 -21.87 25.66 -32.65
CA TYR A 76 -23.27 25.50 -32.30
C TYR A 76 -24.06 25.06 -33.53
N GLN A 77 -24.93 24.06 -33.34
CA GLN A 77 -25.79 23.51 -34.38
C GLN A 77 -27.21 23.36 -33.82
N ASN A 78 -28.22 23.77 -34.59
CA ASN A 78 -29.61 23.71 -34.15
C ASN A 78 -30.04 22.26 -33.86
N SER A 79 -30.75 22.07 -32.76
CA SER A 79 -31.16 20.78 -32.21
C SER A 79 -32.61 20.49 -32.58
N SER A 80 -32.87 19.31 -33.14
CA SER A 80 -34.21 18.85 -33.50
C SER A 80 -34.67 17.70 -32.61
N LEU A 81 -35.97 17.39 -32.61
CA LEU A 81 -36.51 16.18 -31.95
C LEU A 81 -35.88 14.87 -32.47
N GLY A 82 -35.33 14.88 -33.69
CA GLY A 82 -34.57 13.78 -34.29
C GLY A 82 -33.05 13.87 -34.10
N GLY A 83 -32.58 14.66 -33.13
CA GLY A 83 -31.16 14.81 -32.83
C GLY A 83 -30.49 15.99 -33.53
N CYS A 84 -29.15 15.93 -33.60
CA CYS A 84 -28.28 17.01 -34.08
C CYS A 84 -27.03 16.44 -34.77
N SER A 85 -26.52 17.08 -35.82
CA SER A 85 -25.39 16.60 -36.63
C SER A 85 -24.38 17.72 -36.96
N TRP A 86 -23.12 17.50 -36.63
CA TRP A 86 -22.03 18.48 -36.80
C TRP A 86 -21.13 18.17 -38.00
N GLY A 87 -20.74 16.90 -38.16
CA GLY A 87 -19.74 16.46 -39.16
C GLY A 87 -18.32 17.04 -38.98
N GLU A 88 -18.08 17.80 -37.90
CA GLU A 88 -16.92 18.67 -37.72
C GLU A 88 -15.69 17.92 -37.21
N LEU A 89 -14.52 18.27 -37.73
CA LEU A 89 -13.24 17.62 -37.43
C LEU A 89 -12.42 18.44 -36.42
N LEU A 90 -12.51 18.07 -35.15
CA LEU A 90 -11.69 18.62 -34.08
C LEU A 90 -10.25 18.12 -34.19
N THR A 91 -9.28 19.02 -34.03
CA THR A 91 -7.85 18.72 -34.05
C THR A 91 -7.22 19.26 -32.77
N PHE A 92 -6.61 18.37 -31.99
CA PHE A 92 -5.96 18.74 -30.72
C PHE A 92 -4.53 19.26 -30.96
N SER A 93 -4.01 20.03 -30.00
CA SER A 93 -2.62 20.53 -30.01
C SER A 93 -1.57 19.42 -29.88
N VAL A 94 -1.93 18.30 -29.24
CA VAL A 94 -1.08 17.14 -28.94
C VAL A 94 -1.04 16.14 -30.12
N LYS A 95 0.07 15.41 -30.28
CA LYS A 95 0.26 14.38 -31.32
C LYS A 95 0.09 12.97 -30.77
N TYR A 96 -0.21 12.01 -31.64
CA TYR A 96 -0.36 10.58 -31.27
C TYR A 96 0.89 9.99 -30.58
N ARG A 97 2.08 10.51 -30.90
CA ARG A 97 3.35 10.15 -30.26
C ARG A 97 3.54 10.61 -28.83
N ASP A 98 2.83 11.67 -28.43
CA ASP A 98 2.98 12.33 -27.14
C ASP A 98 1.88 11.88 -26.15
N LEU A 99 1.05 10.88 -26.52
CA LEU A 99 -0.07 10.39 -25.72
C LEU A 99 0.34 9.30 -24.71
N PRO A 100 0.07 9.47 -23.40
CA PRO A 100 0.12 8.39 -22.41
C PRO A 100 -0.85 7.23 -22.71
N HIS A 101 -0.52 6.01 -22.28
CA HIS A 101 -1.38 4.82 -22.47
C HIS A 101 -2.76 4.97 -21.81
N ASP A 102 -2.81 5.70 -20.71
CA ASP A 102 -4.02 5.95 -19.93
C ASP A 102 -4.86 7.14 -20.47
N THR A 103 -4.47 7.75 -21.60
CA THR A 103 -5.24 8.84 -22.21
C THR A 103 -6.72 8.48 -22.38
N GLN A 104 -7.61 9.29 -21.80
CA GLN A 104 -9.04 9.30 -22.06
C GLN A 104 -9.42 10.45 -22.98
N LEU A 105 -10.43 10.23 -23.82
CA LEU A 105 -11.20 11.26 -24.49
C LEU A 105 -12.44 11.56 -23.63
N SER A 106 -12.56 12.81 -23.19
CA SER A 106 -13.70 13.34 -22.45
C SER A 106 -14.51 14.26 -23.35
N LEU A 107 -15.83 14.09 -23.37
CA LEU A 107 -16.77 14.84 -24.20
C LEU A 107 -17.88 15.44 -23.34
N THR A 108 -18.09 16.75 -23.47
CA THR A 108 -19.11 17.52 -22.76
C THR A 108 -20.08 18.13 -23.77
N LEU A 109 -21.36 17.85 -23.64
CA LEU A 109 -22.41 18.36 -24.51
C LEU A 109 -23.10 19.55 -23.82
N TRP A 110 -23.14 20.69 -24.51
CA TRP A 110 -23.78 21.91 -24.02
C TRP A 110 -25.01 22.24 -24.86
N TYR A 111 -26.05 22.74 -24.19
CA TYR A 111 -27.29 23.24 -24.80
C TYR A 111 -27.46 24.73 -24.52
N VAL A 112 -27.78 25.52 -25.55
CA VAL A 112 -28.03 26.96 -25.49
C VAL A 112 -29.40 27.24 -26.13
N ALA A 113 -30.18 28.11 -25.49
CA ALA A 113 -31.43 28.67 -26.03
C ALA A 113 -31.39 30.20 -25.90
N GLU A 114 -32.20 30.91 -26.68
CA GLU A 114 -32.24 32.37 -26.63
C GLU A 114 -32.61 32.88 -25.23
N GLY A 115 -31.89 33.91 -24.77
CA GLY A 115 -32.08 34.50 -23.44
C GLY A 115 -31.55 33.68 -22.25
N LEU A 116 -31.01 32.48 -22.45
CA LEU A 116 -30.51 31.61 -21.37
C LEU A 116 -29.00 31.32 -21.46
N PRO A 117 -28.29 31.18 -20.32
CA PRO A 117 -26.88 30.81 -20.31
C PRO A 117 -26.65 29.36 -20.77
N PRO A 118 -25.45 29.01 -21.29
CA PRO A 118 -25.13 27.65 -21.69
C PRO A 118 -25.28 26.64 -20.54
N SER A 119 -26.08 25.60 -20.79
CA SER A 119 -26.43 24.55 -19.84
C SER A 119 -25.79 23.21 -20.20
N LEU A 120 -25.51 22.39 -19.20
CA LEU A 120 -24.92 21.06 -19.39
C LEU A 120 -26.01 20.06 -19.81
N ALA A 121 -25.97 19.62 -21.07
CA ALA A 121 -26.89 18.61 -21.60
C ALA A 121 -26.47 17.19 -21.18
N GLY A 122 -25.17 16.92 -21.10
CA GLY A 122 -24.62 15.66 -20.61
C GLY A 122 -23.16 15.46 -20.97
N GLY A 123 -22.62 14.28 -20.65
CA GLY A 123 -21.19 13.98 -20.81
C GLY A 123 -20.92 12.51 -21.06
N THR A 124 -19.75 12.22 -21.62
CA THR A 124 -19.29 10.84 -21.88
C THR A 124 -17.77 10.76 -21.97
N THR A 125 -17.22 9.58 -21.69
CA THR A 125 -15.76 9.35 -21.63
C THR A 125 -15.35 8.02 -22.25
N MET A 126 -14.17 7.98 -22.87
CA MET A 126 -13.63 6.77 -23.47
C MET A 126 -12.09 6.76 -23.47
N PRO A 127 -11.42 5.71 -22.95
CA PRO A 127 -9.97 5.56 -23.08
C PRO A 127 -9.57 5.41 -24.56
N LEU A 128 -8.56 6.13 -25.05
CA LEU A 128 -8.14 6.06 -26.46
C LEU A 128 -7.45 4.73 -26.80
N PHE A 129 -6.63 4.21 -25.88
CA PHE A 129 -6.04 2.88 -25.99
C PHE A 129 -6.95 1.81 -25.36
N ASN A 130 -6.75 0.55 -25.72
CA ASN A 130 -7.41 -0.59 -25.08
C ASN A 130 -6.50 -1.27 -24.04
N LYS A 131 -7.04 -2.26 -23.30
CA LYS A 131 -6.30 -3.05 -22.28
C LYS A 131 -5.07 -3.82 -22.82
N LYS A 132 -4.84 -3.85 -24.14
CA LYS A 132 -3.68 -4.46 -24.81
C LYS A 132 -2.80 -3.41 -25.52
N GLY A 133 -2.90 -2.13 -25.15
CA GLY A 133 -2.10 -1.04 -25.74
C GLY A 133 -2.47 -0.63 -27.17
N ARG A 134 -3.41 -1.30 -27.85
CA ARG A 134 -3.80 -0.93 -29.22
C ARG A 134 -4.72 0.31 -29.20
N LEU A 135 -4.38 1.31 -30.01
CA LEU A 135 -5.17 2.53 -30.20
C LEU A 135 -6.53 2.18 -30.84
N LYS A 136 -7.59 2.88 -30.42
CA LYS A 136 -8.91 2.80 -31.07
C LYS A 136 -8.92 3.67 -32.33
N THR A 137 -9.46 3.12 -33.41
CA THR A 137 -9.54 3.75 -34.73
C THR A 137 -10.94 3.60 -35.32
N GLY A 138 -11.30 4.48 -36.25
CA GLY A 138 -12.59 4.45 -36.94
C GLY A 138 -13.81 4.82 -36.08
N PRO A 139 -15.03 4.55 -36.55
CA PRO A 139 -16.27 5.00 -35.93
C PRO A 139 -16.53 4.38 -34.55
N GLN A 140 -16.99 5.21 -33.62
CA GLN A 140 -17.39 4.83 -32.27
C GLN A 140 -18.76 5.46 -31.94
N ARG A 141 -19.73 4.62 -31.63
CA ARG A 141 -20.94 4.99 -30.87
C ARG A 141 -20.60 5.07 -29.38
N LEU A 142 -21.08 6.10 -28.68
CA LEU A 142 -20.87 6.35 -27.25
C LEU A 142 -22.20 6.67 -26.55
N LEU A 143 -22.44 6.07 -25.38
CA LEU A 143 -23.55 6.44 -24.50
C LEU A 143 -23.28 7.82 -23.87
N VAL A 144 -24.24 8.73 -23.93
CA VAL A 144 -24.19 10.02 -23.23
C VAL A 144 -24.96 9.91 -21.90
N TRP A 145 -24.41 10.52 -20.85
CA TRP A 145 -25.02 10.58 -19.52
C TRP A 145 -25.70 11.95 -19.33
N PRO A 146 -27.04 12.04 -19.34
CA PRO A 146 -27.75 13.31 -19.27
C PRO A 146 -27.45 14.08 -17.98
N GLY A 147 -27.26 15.39 -18.09
CA GLY A 147 -27.01 16.31 -16.95
C GLY A 147 -25.74 16.05 -16.13
N ARG A 148 -24.86 15.10 -16.54
CA ARG A 148 -23.61 14.77 -15.84
C ARG A 148 -22.39 15.18 -16.67
N PRO A 149 -21.34 15.78 -16.05
CA PRO A 149 -20.10 16.08 -16.76
C PRO A 149 -19.29 14.79 -17.00
N PRO A 150 -18.35 14.77 -17.96
CA PRO A 150 -17.45 13.64 -18.14
C PRO A 150 -16.56 13.43 -16.90
N CYS A 151 -16.56 12.22 -16.34
CA CYS A 151 -15.71 11.85 -15.21
C CYS A 151 -14.28 11.56 -15.67
N LEU A 152 -13.32 12.42 -15.29
CA LEU A 152 -11.94 12.36 -15.78
C LEU A 152 -11.12 11.19 -15.18
N GLN A 153 -11.56 10.66 -14.04
CA GLN A 153 -10.92 9.59 -13.29
C GLN A 153 -11.07 8.20 -13.94
N ARG A 154 -10.30 7.22 -13.45
CA ARG A 154 -10.41 5.79 -13.80
C ARG A 154 -10.72 4.97 -12.53
N PRO A 155 -11.75 4.11 -12.52
CA PRO A 155 -12.79 3.94 -13.54
C PRO A 155 -13.73 5.14 -13.60
N SER A 156 -14.11 5.55 -14.81
CA SER A 156 -15.04 6.67 -15.00
C SER A 156 -16.47 6.31 -14.60
N THR A 157 -17.16 7.25 -13.93
CA THR A 157 -18.59 7.16 -13.57
C THR A 157 -19.55 7.58 -14.69
N THR A 158 -19.02 8.04 -15.83
CA THR A 158 -19.77 8.32 -17.06
C THR A 158 -19.14 7.61 -18.28
N PRO A 159 -19.02 6.27 -18.27
CA PRO A 159 -18.36 5.52 -19.33
C PRO A 159 -19.21 5.53 -20.61
N GLY A 160 -18.58 5.84 -21.74
CA GLY A 160 -19.26 5.86 -23.04
C GLY A 160 -19.52 4.48 -23.66
N LYS A 161 -19.03 3.38 -23.07
CA LYS A 161 -19.26 2.01 -23.54
C LYS A 161 -19.51 1.06 -22.36
N ALA A 162 -20.72 0.53 -22.28
CA ALA A 162 -21.11 -0.52 -21.33
C ALA A 162 -20.42 -1.87 -21.65
N PRO A 163 -20.36 -2.81 -20.69
CA PRO A 163 -19.95 -4.20 -20.93
C PRO A 163 -20.75 -4.91 -22.04
N LEU A 164 -20.17 -5.92 -22.71
CA LEU A 164 -20.84 -6.64 -23.80
C LEU A 164 -22.12 -7.38 -23.33
N SER A 165 -22.20 -7.77 -22.06
CA SER A 165 -23.39 -8.31 -21.39
C SER A 165 -24.58 -7.35 -21.49
N GLU A 166 -24.34 -6.06 -21.32
CA GLU A 166 -25.35 -5.00 -21.22
C GLU A 166 -25.60 -4.25 -22.54
N GLN A 167 -24.81 -4.52 -23.58
CA GLN A 167 -25.02 -3.92 -24.91
C GLN A 167 -26.22 -4.55 -25.64
N ASP A 168 -27.04 -3.70 -26.24
CA ASP A 168 -28.13 -4.07 -27.15
C ASP A 168 -27.64 -4.89 -28.35
N GLN A 169 -28.57 -5.57 -29.03
CA GLN A 169 -28.31 -6.34 -30.26
C GLN A 169 -27.52 -5.55 -31.31
N ILE A 170 -27.82 -4.26 -31.50
CA ILE A 170 -27.11 -3.37 -32.43
C ILE A 170 -25.65 -3.17 -31.99
N GLY A 171 -25.39 -2.90 -30.70
CA GLY A 171 -24.04 -2.72 -30.17
C GLY A 171 -23.18 -4.00 -30.27
N ARG A 172 -23.80 -5.16 -30.09
CA ARG A 172 -23.18 -6.48 -30.31
C ARG A 172 -22.85 -6.71 -31.80
N LEU A 173 -23.75 -6.33 -32.72
CA LEU A 173 -23.48 -6.38 -34.16
C LEU A 173 -22.35 -5.40 -34.57
N GLU A 174 -22.35 -4.17 -34.06
CA GLU A 174 -21.25 -3.21 -34.25
C GLU A 174 -19.91 -3.75 -33.72
N HIS A 175 -19.93 -4.54 -32.64
CA HIS A 175 -18.73 -5.21 -32.13
C HIS A 175 -18.20 -6.26 -33.11
N LEU A 176 -19.08 -7.10 -33.66
CA LEU A 176 -18.72 -8.12 -34.66
C LEU A 176 -18.26 -7.49 -35.99
N VAL A 177 -18.94 -6.45 -36.50
CA VAL A 177 -18.51 -5.70 -37.69
C VAL A 177 -17.14 -5.07 -37.48
N ARG A 178 -16.83 -4.57 -36.27
CA ARG A 178 -15.49 -4.06 -35.95
C ARG A 178 -14.42 -5.16 -35.88
N LEU A 179 -14.76 -6.42 -35.58
CA LEU A 179 -13.84 -7.56 -35.67
C LEU A 179 -13.62 -7.98 -37.13
N TYR A 180 -14.70 -8.12 -37.90
CA TYR A 180 -14.65 -8.39 -39.34
C TYR A 180 -13.80 -7.37 -40.11
N ASN A 181 -14.03 -6.07 -39.88
CA ASN A 181 -13.26 -4.99 -40.52
C ASN A 181 -11.77 -4.95 -40.12
N ARG A 182 -11.35 -5.69 -39.09
CA ARG A 182 -9.94 -5.84 -38.70
C ARG A 182 -9.27 -7.09 -39.27
N GLY A 183 -10.03 -7.99 -39.91
CA GLY A 183 -9.56 -9.34 -40.22
C GLY A 183 -9.53 -10.29 -39.02
N ASP A 184 -10.13 -9.91 -37.88
CA ASP A 184 -10.29 -10.80 -36.72
C ASP A 184 -11.37 -11.89 -37.00
N ILE A 185 -12.09 -11.80 -38.12
CA ILE A 185 -13.05 -12.79 -38.66
C ILE A 185 -12.67 -13.05 -40.14
N PRO A 186 -12.62 -14.30 -40.62
CA PRO A 186 -12.35 -14.61 -42.03
C PRO A 186 -13.41 -14.04 -42.98
N LYS A 187 -12.98 -13.60 -44.17
CA LYS A 187 -13.88 -13.11 -45.22
C LYS A 187 -14.34 -14.24 -46.13
N VAL A 188 -15.61 -14.21 -46.50
CA VAL A 188 -16.31 -15.14 -47.40
C VAL A 188 -17.32 -14.32 -48.21
N ASP A 189 -16.89 -13.78 -49.36
CA ASP A 189 -17.56 -12.65 -50.04
C ASP A 189 -19.08 -12.79 -50.23
N TRP A 190 -19.57 -13.99 -50.56
CA TRP A 190 -21.01 -14.25 -50.75
C TRP A 190 -21.81 -14.21 -49.44
N LEU A 191 -21.22 -14.67 -48.33
CA LEU A 191 -21.82 -14.66 -47.00
C LEU A 191 -21.69 -13.29 -46.36
N ASP A 192 -20.58 -12.59 -46.61
CA ASP A 192 -20.37 -11.20 -46.18
C ASP A 192 -21.36 -10.26 -46.87
N ALA A 193 -21.65 -10.45 -48.16
CA ALA A 193 -22.68 -9.70 -48.88
C ALA A 193 -24.08 -9.88 -48.25
N LEU A 194 -24.44 -11.12 -47.88
CA LEU A 194 -25.72 -11.42 -47.22
C LEU A 194 -25.78 -10.84 -45.80
N THR A 195 -24.78 -11.11 -44.96
CA THR A 195 -24.74 -10.64 -43.57
C THR A 195 -24.67 -9.12 -43.47
N MET A 196 -23.88 -8.44 -44.31
CA MET A 196 -23.84 -6.97 -44.37
C MET A 196 -25.13 -6.36 -44.95
N THR A 197 -25.97 -7.14 -45.63
CA THR A 197 -27.32 -6.72 -46.03
C THR A 197 -28.31 -6.88 -44.87
N GLU A 198 -28.22 -7.97 -44.11
CA GLU A 198 -29.05 -8.18 -42.92
C GLU A 198 -28.73 -7.19 -41.79
N ILE A 199 -27.45 -6.89 -41.55
CA ILE A 199 -27.01 -5.87 -40.58
C ILE A 199 -27.61 -4.50 -40.93
N ARG A 200 -27.60 -4.11 -42.22
CA ARG A 200 -28.28 -2.90 -42.69
C ARG A 200 -29.80 -2.96 -42.52
N ARG A 201 -30.43 -4.12 -42.71
CA ARG A 201 -31.87 -4.31 -42.44
C ARG A 201 -32.19 -4.10 -40.96
N ILE A 202 -31.41 -4.68 -40.05
CA ILE A 202 -31.58 -4.55 -38.60
C ILE A 202 -31.34 -3.10 -38.14
N GLN A 203 -30.32 -2.42 -38.68
CA GLN A 203 -30.06 -1.01 -38.43
C GLN A 203 -31.24 -0.13 -38.88
N ASN A 204 -31.73 -0.32 -40.11
CA ASN A 204 -32.86 0.46 -40.64
C ASN A 204 -34.18 0.17 -39.91
N ALA A 205 -34.41 -1.07 -39.46
CA ALA A 205 -35.59 -1.45 -38.68
C ALA A 205 -35.60 -0.89 -37.25
N SER A 206 -34.48 -0.31 -36.80
CA SER A 206 -34.32 0.29 -35.47
C SER A 206 -34.47 1.82 -35.45
N GLY A 207 -34.80 2.43 -36.60
CA GLY A 207 -35.09 3.87 -36.70
C GLY A 207 -36.45 4.27 -36.10
N PRO A 208 -36.74 5.57 -35.96
CA PRO A 208 -37.93 6.07 -35.28
C PRO A 208 -39.22 5.74 -36.03
N SER A 209 -39.93 4.70 -35.60
CA SER A 209 -41.19 4.25 -36.20
C SER A 209 -42.40 5.06 -35.70
N THR A 210 -42.94 5.94 -36.53
CA THR A 210 -44.19 6.66 -36.26
C THR A 210 -45.41 5.74 -36.39
N ARG A 211 -45.86 5.12 -35.29
CA ARG A 211 -47.20 4.52 -35.14
C ARG A 211 -47.64 4.52 -33.66
N PRO A 212 -48.86 4.99 -33.33
CA PRO A 212 -49.38 4.91 -31.97
C PRO A 212 -49.89 3.49 -31.67
N ALA A 213 -49.45 2.93 -30.54
CA ALA A 213 -49.99 1.68 -29.98
C ALA A 213 -51.13 1.99 -28.99
N ALA A 214 -52.18 1.17 -28.99
CA ALA A 214 -53.41 1.41 -28.24
C ALA A 214 -53.34 0.95 -26.76
N ILE A 215 -54.29 1.42 -25.97
CA ILE A 215 -54.44 1.13 -24.52
C ILE A 215 -55.08 -0.25 -24.31
N SER A 216 -54.46 -1.12 -23.49
CA SER A 216 -55.17 -2.25 -22.86
C SER A 216 -54.51 -2.82 -21.58
N GLY A 217 -55.27 -2.77 -20.47
CA GLY A 217 -55.53 -3.95 -19.62
C GLY A 217 -54.42 -4.53 -18.72
N ALA A 218 -54.28 -3.97 -17.52
CA ALA A 218 -54.12 -4.62 -16.20
C ALA A 218 -53.35 -5.98 -16.04
N GLY A 219 -52.35 -6.02 -15.12
CA GLY A 219 -51.70 -7.27 -14.70
C GLY A 219 -50.70 -7.20 -13.53
N SER A 220 -51.21 -7.18 -12.29
CA SER A 220 -50.57 -7.63 -11.02
C SER A 220 -49.03 -7.60 -10.81
N CYS A 221 -48.59 -6.63 -9.98
CA CYS A 221 -47.78 -6.78 -8.74
C CYS A 221 -46.34 -7.42 -8.73
N LEU A 222 -45.48 -6.79 -7.89
CA LEU A 222 -44.18 -7.26 -7.34
C LEU A 222 -43.00 -7.57 -8.30
N GLN A 223 -41.99 -6.68 -8.35
CA GLN A 223 -40.58 -7.02 -8.01
C GLN A 223 -39.63 -5.81 -8.01
N SER A 224 -38.53 -5.97 -7.24
CA SER A 224 -37.22 -5.29 -7.33
C SER A 224 -37.13 -3.75 -7.46
N SER A 225 -36.42 -3.12 -6.52
CA SER A 225 -35.88 -1.76 -6.65
C SER A 225 -34.71 -1.72 -7.65
N VAL A 226 -35.01 -1.67 -8.94
CA VAL A 226 -34.03 -1.45 -10.02
C VAL A 226 -33.92 0.06 -10.30
N LEU A 227 -32.69 0.56 -10.44
CA LEU A 227 -32.43 1.95 -10.86
C LEU A 227 -33.15 2.26 -12.19
N PRO A 228 -33.74 3.46 -12.36
CA PRO A 228 -34.45 3.80 -13.58
C PRO A 228 -33.51 3.70 -14.79
N LYS A 229 -33.94 2.98 -15.84
CA LYS A 229 -33.19 2.86 -17.09
C LYS A 229 -32.98 4.28 -17.67
N PRO A 230 -31.75 4.68 -18.01
CA PRO A 230 -31.52 5.96 -18.67
C PRO A 230 -32.12 5.94 -20.09
N SER A 231 -32.68 7.06 -20.52
CA SER A 231 -32.95 7.35 -21.93
C SER A 231 -31.63 7.29 -22.70
N SER A 232 -31.50 6.34 -23.61
CA SER A 232 -30.22 5.93 -24.20
C SER A 232 -29.81 6.80 -25.40
N SER A 233 -29.58 8.08 -25.15
CA SER A 233 -29.03 9.01 -26.16
C SER A 233 -27.57 8.64 -26.50
N HIS A 234 -27.28 8.43 -27.78
CA HIS A 234 -25.96 8.02 -28.25
C HIS A 234 -25.30 9.09 -29.13
N LEU A 235 -24.05 9.43 -28.82
CA LEU A 235 -23.20 10.31 -29.62
C LEU A 235 -22.28 9.45 -30.51
N PHE A 236 -22.21 9.80 -31.78
CA PHE A 236 -21.35 9.16 -32.77
C PHE A 236 -20.13 10.04 -33.07
N ILE A 237 -18.96 9.40 -33.06
CA ILE A 237 -17.68 10.02 -33.36
C ILE A 237 -16.88 9.12 -34.31
N GLU A 238 -15.90 9.68 -35.00
CA GLU A 238 -14.95 8.95 -35.83
C GLU A 238 -13.52 9.33 -35.44
N LEU A 239 -12.76 8.31 -35.03
CA LEU A 239 -11.32 8.43 -34.75
C LEU A 239 -10.52 8.15 -36.02
N ALA A 240 -9.35 8.78 -36.15
CA ALA A 240 -8.43 8.54 -37.28
C ALA A 240 -8.19 7.04 -37.54
N SER A 241 -8.13 6.67 -38.81
CA SER A 241 -7.76 5.32 -39.26
C SER A 241 -6.31 5.30 -39.74
N PHE A 242 -5.66 4.16 -39.57
CA PHE A 242 -4.27 3.93 -39.94
C PHE A 242 -4.19 2.61 -40.74
N PRO A 243 -3.26 2.48 -41.72
CA PRO A 243 -3.18 1.30 -42.59
C PRO A 243 -2.82 0.02 -41.82
N HIS A 244 -2.10 0.15 -40.70
CA HIS A 244 -1.72 -0.93 -39.80
C HIS A 244 -2.22 -0.67 -38.38
N ALA A 245 -2.23 -1.70 -37.53
CA ALA A 245 -2.62 -1.56 -36.14
C ALA A 245 -1.63 -0.66 -35.39
N VAL A 246 -2.10 0.44 -34.80
CA VAL A 246 -1.27 1.29 -33.93
C VAL A 246 -1.22 0.70 -32.52
N LEU A 247 -0.03 0.38 -32.04
CA LEU A 247 0.26 -0.06 -30.68
C LEU A 247 0.91 1.09 -29.90
N TYR A 248 0.52 1.24 -28.64
CA TYR A 248 1.23 2.10 -27.70
C TYR A 248 2.65 1.57 -27.49
N TYR A 249 3.64 2.43 -27.68
CA TYR A 249 5.03 2.18 -27.34
C TYR A 249 5.53 3.29 -26.44
N GLN A 250 5.77 2.95 -25.17
CA GLN A 250 6.67 3.72 -24.35
C GLN A 250 8.09 3.37 -24.79
N SER A 251 8.88 4.38 -25.18
CA SER A 251 10.29 4.14 -25.46
C SER A 251 10.96 3.64 -24.18
N MET A 252 11.52 2.43 -24.21
CA MET A 252 12.74 2.21 -23.45
C MET A 252 13.73 3.31 -23.87
N SER A 253 14.40 3.92 -22.90
CA SER A 253 15.46 4.89 -23.18
C SER A 253 16.49 4.24 -24.12
N TYR A 254 16.89 4.95 -25.17
CA TYR A 254 17.69 4.40 -26.27
C TYR A 254 18.93 3.67 -25.74
N THR A 255 18.95 2.34 -25.88
CA THR A 255 20.15 1.55 -25.62
C THR A 255 21.22 1.92 -26.64
N ALA A 256 22.45 2.10 -26.18
CA ALA A 256 23.48 2.91 -26.84
C ALA A 256 24.15 2.28 -28.09
N ALA A 257 23.43 1.40 -28.82
CA ALA A 257 23.97 0.62 -29.93
C ALA A 257 23.79 1.25 -31.33
N ALA A 258 22.89 2.22 -31.50
CA ALA A 258 22.46 2.69 -32.83
C ALA A 258 23.20 3.94 -33.38
N MET A 259 24.03 4.61 -32.58
CA MET A 259 24.65 5.91 -32.95
C MET A 259 26.11 5.82 -33.45
N GLN A 260 26.53 4.72 -34.06
CA GLN A 260 27.88 4.56 -34.63
C GLN A 260 27.97 4.59 -36.17
N GLN A 261 26.87 4.84 -36.90
CA GLN A 261 26.88 4.88 -38.37
C GLN A 261 26.13 6.10 -38.95
N ILE A 262 26.73 7.28 -38.79
CA ILE A 262 26.46 8.45 -39.65
C ILE A 262 27.83 8.98 -40.12
N PRO A 263 28.18 8.92 -41.42
CA PRO A 263 29.41 9.50 -41.94
C PRO A 263 29.41 11.03 -41.80
N ALA A 264 30.55 11.61 -41.42
CA ALA A 264 30.69 13.07 -41.38
C ALA A 264 30.71 13.67 -42.80
N PRO A 265 30.08 14.84 -43.03
CA PRO A 265 30.18 15.54 -44.31
C PRO A 265 31.61 16.11 -44.51
N PRO A 266 32.08 16.24 -45.76
CA PRO A 266 33.41 16.76 -46.06
C PRO A 266 33.53 18.26 -45.79
N PRO A 267 34.73 18.78 -45.47
CA PRO A 267 34.94 20.20 -45.19
C PRO A 267 34.90 21.03 -46.48
N THR A 268 34.01 22.02 -46.54
CA THR A 268 34.00 23.06 -47.59
C THR A 268 34.38 24.43 -47.02
N SER A 269 34.97 25.28 -47.85
CA SER A 269 35.74 26.47 -47.45
C SER A 269 34.92 27.72 -47.16
N ARG A 270 35.43 28.58 -46.27
CA ARG A 270 35.02 30.00 -46.13
C ARG A 270 35.13 30.75 -47.47
N PRO A 271 34.23 31.71 -47.73
CA PRO A 271 34.46 33.14 -47.42
C PRO A 271 33.48 33.62 -46.31
N ALA A 272 33.68 34.65 -45.48
CA ALA A 272 34.45 35.91 -45.48
C ALA A 272 33.59 37.17 -45.78
N ALA A 273 33.55 38.10 -44.81
CA ALA A 273 32.78 39.35 -44.74
C ALA A 273 31.22 39.21 -44.73
N GLY A 274 30.47 40.03 -43.97
CA GLY A 274 30.88 41.02 -42.96
C GLY A 274 29.69 41.83 -42.40
N HIS A 275 29.93 42.56 -41.30
CA HIS A 275 28.97 43.41 -40.56
C HIS A 275 27.85 42.67 -39.79
N GLY A 276 27.60 42.93 -38.51
CA GLY A 276 28.35 43.78 -37.58
C GLY A 276 27.92 43.55 -36.13
N VAL A 277 28.83 43.72 -35.17
CA VAL A 277 28.57 43.62 -33.72
C VAL A 277 29.00 44.93 -33.07
N ALA A 278 28.10 45.54 -32.30
CA ALA A 278 28.38 46.71 -31.48
C ALA A 278 28.35 46.37 -29.99
N LEU A 279 29.31 46.95 -29.26
CA LEU A 279 29.52 46.87 -27.82
C LEU A 279 28.67 47.98 -27.11
N LEU A 280 28.46 48.09 -25.79
CA LEU A 280 28.82 47.32 -24.58
C LEU A 280 27.99 47.87 -23.37
N GLY A 281 27.88 47.10 -22.28
CA GLY A 281 28.24 47.58 -20.93
C GLY A 281 27.17 48.22 -20.01
N GLY A 282 27.37 48.00 -18.69
CA GLY A 282 26.62 48.62 -17.58
C GLY A 282 25.39 47.83 -17.11
N ILE A 283 25.01 47.81 -15.82
CA ILE A 283 25.55 48.45 -14.60
C ILE A 283 25.44 47.48 -13.41
N LEU A 284 26.44 47.46 -12.52
CA LEU A 284 26.35 46.90 -11.16
C LEU A 284 25.98 48.00 -10.15
N PRO A 285 25.20 47.67 -9.11
CA PRO A 285 25.35 48.32 -7.81
C PRO A 285 25.53 47.31 -6.67
N SER A 286 26.48 47.59 -5.77
CA SER A 286 26.56 46.94 -4.45
C SER A 286 26.06 47.91 -3.38
N GLY A 287 25.29 47.43 -2.42
CA GLY A 287 24.80 48.24 -1.29
C GLY A 287 24.52 47.39 -0.05
N ARG A 288 25.19 47.70 1.06
CA ARG A 288 24.89 47.08 2.37
C ARG A 288 23.74 47.83 3.05
N GLY A 289 22.74 47.11 3.53
CA GLY A 289 21.70 47.58 4.46
C GLY A 289 21.44 46.52 5.53
N ARG A 290 21.10 46.92 6.76
CA ARG A 290 21.02 46.03 7.93
C ARG A 290 19.80 46.35 8.80
N VAL A 291 18.77 45.51 8.71
CA VAL A 291 17.60 45.42 9.61
C VAL A 291 17.26 43.91 9.66
N SER A 292 17.46 43.17 10.75
CA SER A 292 16.85 43.21 12.10
C SER A 292 15.50 42.49 12.16
N GLU A 293 15.30 41.74 13.26
CA GLU A 293 14.20 40.81 13.50
C GLU A 293 12.92 41.51 14.04
N ALA A 294 11.93 40.68 14.45
CA ALA A 294 10.63 41.00 15.09
C ALA A 294 9.47 41.36 14.13
N ALA A 295 8.21 40.96 14.40
CA ALA A 295 7.68 39.97 15.34
C ALA A 295 6.24 39.54 14.98
N THR A 296 5.71 38.55 15.72
CA THR A 296 4.35 38.00 15.62
C THR A 296 3.24 38.96 16.07
N ALA A 297 2.10 38.87 15.36
CA ALA A 297 0.71 38.93 15.84
C ALA A 297 0.24 40.01 16.84
N ALA A 298 -0.82 40.75 16.44
CA ALA A 298 -1.83 41.34 17.33
C ALA A 298 -3.16 41.56 16.57
N SER A 299 -4.22 41.97 17.28
CA SER A 299 -5.59 42.15 16.75
C SER A 299 -6.26 43.40 17.37
N VAL A 300 -7.50 43.69 16.94
CA VAL A 300 -8.52 44.57 17.54
C VAL A 300 -8.55 46.07 17.14
N ALA A 301 -9.60 46.38 16.35
CA ALA A 301 -10.46 47.57 16.32
C ALA A 301 -9.94 49.00 16.03
N GLY A 302 -10.74 49.72 15.22
CA GLY A 302 -11.05 51.14 15.45
C GLY A 302 -11.00 52.06 14.23
N GLY A 303 -12.16 52.62 13.83
CA GLY A 303 -12.25 53.76 12.91
C GLY A 303 -13.03 53.49 11.63
N ALA A 304 -14.07 54.27 11.37
CA ALA A 304 -14.86 54.24 10.14
C ALA A 304 -14.89 55.62 9.49
N THR A 305 -14.88 55.69 8.15
CA THR A 305 -15.73 56.63 7.37
C THR A 305 -15.69 56.35 5.86
N SER A 306 -16.81 56.69 5.18
CA SER A 306 -16.93 57.08 3.76
C SER A 306 -16.29 56.20 2.67
N ALA A 307 -17.08 55.22 2.22
CA ALA A 307 -17.42 54.93 0.82
C ALA A 307 -16.46 55.41 -0.31
N GLY A 308 -15.82 54.44 -0.96
CA GLY A 308 -15.32 54.51 -2.33
C GLY A 308 -15.20 53.09 -2.87
N ASP A 309 -16.15 52.67 -3.72
CA ASP A 309 -16.34 51.26 -4.09
C ASP A 309 -15.34 50.77 -5.15
N GLY A 310 -14.08 50.68 -4.74
CA GLY A 310 -13.03 50.00 -5.49
C GLY A 310 -13.13 48.51 -5.26
N MET A 311 -13.83 47.79 -6.16
CA MET A 311 -13.96 46.33 -6.11
C MET A 311 -12.59 45.65 -6.20
N GLY A 312 -12.02 45.34 -5.03
CA GLY A 312 -10.71 44.72 -4.88
C GLY A 312 -10.73 43.27 -5.34
N PHE A 313 -10.56 43.04 -6.63
CA PHE A 313 -10.34 41.70 -7.19
C PHE A 313 -9.09 41.09 -6.54
N ILE A 314 -9.29 40.09 -5.69
CA ILE A 314 -8.22 39.17 -5.32
C ILE A 314 -7.91 38.38 -6.59
N LEU A 315 -6.89 38.83 -7.33
CA LEU A 315 -6.32 38.09 -8.44
C LEU A 315 -5.58 36.89 -7.84
N LEU A 316 -6.31 35.78 -7.63
CA LEU A 316 -5.66 34.47 -7.47
C LEU A 316 -4.89 34.21 -8.76
N ASP A 317 -3.57 34.29 -8.67
CA ASP A 317 -2.68 33.83 -9.72
C ASP A 317 -2.73 32.27 -9.75
N PRO A 318 -3.27 31.66 -10.82
CA PRO A 318 -3.40 30.20 -10.91
C PRO A 318 -2.06 29.50 -11.15
N GLU A 319 -0.96 30.24 -11.31
CA GLU A 319 0.41 29.71 -11.41
C GLU A 319 1.12 29.64 -10.05
N VAL A 320 0.51 30.12 -8.95
CA VAL A 320 1.06 29.95 -7.60
C VAL A 320 1.08 28.46 -7.23
N GLY A 321 2.30 27.90 -7.19
CA GLY A 321 2.53 26.46 -6.99
C GLY A 321 2.81 25.66 -8.27
N ARG A 322 2.89 26.32 -9.44
CA ARG A 322 3.36 25.70 -10.69
C ARG A 322 4.85 26.01 -10.92
N ASP A 323 5.58 25.05 -11.47
CA ASP A 323 6.99 25.25 -11.84
C ASP A 323 7.11 26.33 -12.94
N ASN A 324 7.92 27.35 -12.69
CA ASN A 324 8.15 28.43 -13.65
C ASN A 324 8.78 27.88 -14.95
N PRO A 325 8.09 27.93 -16.11
CA PRO A 325 8.59 27.34 -17.35
C PRO A 325 9.80 28.09 -17.93
N ALA A 326 9.99 29.37 -17.58
CA ALA A 326 11.18 30.12 -17.94
C ALA A 326 12.38 29.71 -17.07
N GLU A 327 12.17 29.44 -15.78
CA GLU A 327 13.22 28.92 -14.90
C GLU A 327 13.60 27.49 -15.28
N LEU A 328 12.64 26.58 -15.47
CA LEU A 328 12.89 25.23 -15.98
C LEU A 328 13.68 25.24 -17.29
N LYS A 329 13.36 26.16 -18.20
CA LYS A 329 14.10 26.33 -19.46
C LYS A 329 15.52 26.86 -19.23
N ALA A 330 15.71 27.81 -18.32
CA ALA A 330 17.03 28.31 -17.94
C ALA A 330 17.89 27.22 -17.28
N GLN A 331 17.33 26.46 -16.33
CA GLN A 331 17.96 25.31 -15.69
C GLN A 331 18.38 24.24 -16.71
N LYS A 332 17.48 23.84 -17.64
CA LYS A 332 17.82 22.86 -18.69
C LYS A 332 18.89 23.37 -19.66
N LEU A 333 18.93 24.68 -19.94
CA LEU A 333 20.01 25.29 -20.71
C LEU A 333 21.34 25.33 -19.93
N ALA A 334 21.33 25.67 -18.64
CA ALA A 334 22.50 25.67 -17.77
C ALA A 334 23.10 24.27 -17.62
N ARG A 335 22.28 23.26 -17.29
CA ARG A 335 22.69 21.84 -17.28
C ARG A 335 23.25 21.41 -18.65
N SER A 336 22.61 21.81 -19.75
CA SER A 336 23.10 21.46 -21.09
C SER A 336 24.41 22.18 -21.48
N LEU A 337 24.73 23.33 -20.90
CA LEU A 337 26.03 24.00 -21.06
C LEU A 337 27.14 23.31 -20.25
N THR A 338 26.80 22.62 -19.17
CA THR A 338 27.75 21.83 -18.34
C THR A 338 28.01 20.41 -18.89
N ARG A 339 27.29 19.98 -19.95
CA ARG A 339 27.49 18.67 -20.58
C ARG A 339 28.86 18.58 -21.27
N GLY A 340 29.80 17.85 -20.65
CA GLY A 340 31.06 17.42 -21.25
C GLY A 340 32.32 17.76 -20.44
N ILE A 341 32.24 18.72 -19.52
CA ILE A 341 33.34 19.06 -18.59
C ILE A 341 32.94 18.57 -17.20
N VAL A 342 33.28 17.32 -16.91
CA VAL A 342 32.96 16.65 -15.64
C VAL A 342 34.25 16.16 -15.00
N ASP A 343 34.76 16.95 -14.07
CA ASP A 343 35.85 16.55 -13.18
C ASP A 343 35.31 15.56 -12.13
N ARG A 344 35.80 14.31 -12.15
CA ARG A 344 35.40 13.26 -11.20
C ARG A 344 36.10 13.40 -9.83
N ASP A 345 37.20 14.13 -9.76
CA ASP A 345 37.99 14.36 -8.54
C ASP A 345 37.57 15.64 -7.78
N LEU A 346 36.64 16.42 -8.36
CA LEU A 346 36.08 17.65 -7.81
C LEU A 346 35.46 17.43 -6.43
N LYS A 347 36.05 18.08 -5.41
CA LYS A 347 35.65 17.97 -3.99
C LYS A 347 35.11 19.32 -3.47
N PRO A 348 34.04 19.31 -2.64
CA PRO A 348 33.47 20.54 -2.09
C PRO A 348 34.39 21.21 -1.09
N ASN A 349 34.45 22.54 -1.15
CA ASN A 349 35.18 23.38 -0.20
C ASN A 349 34.51 23.38 1.20
N SER A 350 35.10 24.06 2.18
CA SER A 350 34.61 24.07 3.58
C SER A 350 33.19 24.64 3.74
N GLU A 351 32.78 25.61 2.93
CA GLU A 351 31.43 26.17 2.94
C GLU A 351 30.44 25.30 2.17
N GLU A 352 30.83 24.83 0.98
CA GLU A 352 30.02 23.92 0.16
C GLU A 352 29.73 22.62 0.92
N ARG A 353 30.72 22.06 1.63
CA ARG A 353 30.55 20.91 2.51
C ARG A 353 29.55 21.20 3.63
N LYS A 354 29.62 22.35 4.30
CA LYS A 354 28.63 22.74 5.33
C LYS A 354 27.22 22.84 4.75
N ARG A 355 27.06 23.42 3.55
CA ARG A 355 25.76 23.48 2.85
C ARG A 355 25.25 22.08 2.51
N ILE A 356 26.08 21.21 1.95
CA ILE A 356 25.72 19.80 1.68
C ILE A 356 25.29 19.10 2.97
N THR A 357 26.08 19.17 4.04
CA THR A 357 25.73 18.55 5.34
C THR A 357 24.44 19.12 5.95
N ALA A 358 24.08 20.38 5.67
CA ALA A 358 22.77 20.93 6.05
C ALA A 358 21.64 20.32 5.20
N VAL A 359 21.82 20.20 3.87
CA VAL A 359 20.85 19.59 2.95
C VAL A 359 20.63 18.10 3.26
N LEU A 360 21.68 17.35 3.60
CA LEU A 360 21.59 15.94 3.98
C LEU A 360 20.95 15.70 5.36
N LYS A 361 20.74 16.76 6.16
CA LYS A 361 19.94 16.73 7.40
C LYS A 361 18.47 17.08 7.17
N LEU A 362 18.07 17.46 5.95
CA LEU A 362 16.66 17.73 5.64
C LEU A 362 15.90 16.41 5.49
N PRO A 363 14.75 16.22 6.17
CA PRO A 363 14.02 14.95 6.16
C PRO A 363 13.56 14.54 4.74
N PRO A 364 13.31 13.25 4.48
CA PRO A 364 13.04 12.67 3.16
C PRO A 364 12.07 13.48 2.26
N ASN A 365 10.95 13.90 2.85
CA ASN A 365 9.81 14.59 2.25
C ASN A 365 10.06 16.06 1.87
N LYS A 366 11.09 16.73 2.39
CA LYS A 366 11.26 18.17 2.10
C LYS A 366 11.72 18.38 0.65
N PRO A 367 11.02 19.21 -0.16
CA PRO A 367 11.49 19.57 -1.49
C PRO A 367 12.81 20.34 -1.44
N LEU A 368 13.69 20.06 -2.40
CA LEU A 368 15.00 20.69 -2.54
C LEU A 368 14.91 21.90 -3.49
N HIS A 369 15.46 23.03 -3.10
CA HIS A 369 15.52 24.23 -3.93
C HIS A 369 16.53 24.08 -5.08
N THR A 370 16.39 24.89 -6.14
CA THR A 370 17.23 24.84 -7.35
C THR A 370 18.73 24.83 -7.04
N GLU A 371 19.19 25.74 -6.17
CA GLU A 371 20.60 25.80 -5.73
C GLU A 371 21.07 24.53 -5.01
N GLU A 372 20.22 23.92 -4.16
CA GLU A 372 20.54 22.70 -3.42
C GLU A 372 20.67 21.50 -4.38
N ARG A 373 19.79 21.43 -5.39
CA ARG A 373 19.80 20.38 -6.42
C ARG A 373 21.04 20.49 -7.32
N GLU A 374 21.41 21.70 -7.73
CA GLU A 374 22.63 21.93 -8.51
C GLU A 374 23.90 21.67 -7.70
N LEU A 375 23.92 22.03 -6.41
CA LEU A 375 25.05 21.76 -5.51
C LEU A 375 25.30 20.25 -5.34
N LEU A 376 24.25 19.46 -5.05
CA LEU A 376 24.35 18.00 -4.94
C LEU A 376 24.74 17.36 -6.27
N TRP A 377 24.13 17.77 -7.39
CA TRP A 377 24.44 17.21 -8.70
C TRP A 377 25.87 17.52 -9.16
N ARG A 378 26.39 18.72 -8.88
CA ARG A 378 27.79 19.10 -9.16
C ARG A 378 28.79 18.19 -8.45
N PHE A 379 28.56 17.85 -7.18
CA PHE A 379 29.49 17.08 -6.36
C PHE A 379 29.24 15.56 -6.32
N ARG A 380 28.29 15.04 -7.11
CA ARG A 380 27.79 13.65 -7.09
C ARG A 380 28.86 12.55 -6.95
N TYR A 381 29.99 12.63 -7.66
CA TYR A 381 31.07 11.65 -7.55
C TYR A 381 31.70 11.60 -6.15
N SER A 382 31.93 12.76 -5.53
CA SER A 382 32.46 12.87 -4.17
C SER A 382 31.48 12.45 -3.08
N LEU A 383 30.20 12.31 -3.42
CA LEU A 383 29.12 11.87 -2.51
C LEU A 383 28.87 10.36 -2.54
N THR A 384 29.50 9.61 -3.45
CA THR A 384 29.34 8.14 -3.57
C THR A 384 29.71 7.36 -2.30
N GLN A 385 30.45 7.98 -1.37
CA GLN A 385 30.87 7.39 -0.10
C GLN A 385 29.97 7.81 1.09
N GLU A 386 28.96 8.63 0.85
CA GLU A 386 27.99 9.11 1.84
C GLU A 386 26.66 8.38 1.62
N THR A 387 26.23 7.56 2.59
CA THR A 387 25.02 6.72 2.45
C THR A 387 23.77 7.58 2.24
N ARG A 388 23.54 8.50 3.18
CA ARG A 388 22.37 9.41 3.25
C ARG A 388 22.30 10.43 2.12
N ALA A 389 23.29 10.46 1.22
CA ALA A 389 23.29 11.35 0.06
C ALA A 389 22.54 10.77 -1.15
N LEU A 390 22.34 9.45 -1.25
CA LEU A 390 21.81 8.85 -2.47
C LEU A 390 20.38 9.32 -2.80
N THR A 391 19.45 9.24 -1.84
CA THR A 391 18.03 9.59 -2.10
C THR A 391 17.88 11.05 -2.52
N LYS A 392 18.62 11.95 -1.86
CA LYS A 392 18.71 13.38 -2.18
C LYS A 392 19.31 13.63 -3.57
N VAL A 393 20.40 12.94 -3.94
CA VAL A 393 21.03 13.07 -5.26
C VAL A 393 20.11 12.53 -6.37
N LEU A 394 19.40 11.42 -6.17
CA LEU A 394 18.45 10.88 -7.15
C LEU A 394 17.22 11.77 -7.36
N LYS A 395 16.83 12.59 -6.36
CA LYS A 395 15.85 13.69 -6.48
C LYS A 395 16.38 14.90 -7.27
N CYS A 396 17.68 14.96 -7.59
CA CYS A 396 18.29 16.03 -8.40
C CYS A 396 18.37 15.70 -9.91
N VAL A 397 18.28 14.42 -10.28
CA VAL A 397 18.41 13.91 -11.65
C VAL A 397 17.21 14.31 -12.51
N ASP A 398 17.44 14.81 -13.73
CA ASP A 398 16.38 14.85 -14.74
C ASP A 398 16.27 13.48 -15.42
N TRP A 399 15.39 12.63 -14.92
CA TRP A 399 15.16 11.28 -15.48
C TRP A 399 14.56 11.28 -16.90
N THR A 400 14.22 12.44 -17.46
CA THR A 400 13.86 12.57 -18.90
C THR A 400 15.09 12.75 -19.79
N ASP A 401 16.26 13.11 -19.24
CA ASP A 401 17.53 13.11 -19.96
C ASP A 401 18.21 11.74 -19.86
N ALA A 402 18.30 11.03 -20.99
CA ALA A 402 18.99 9.75 -21.07
C ALA A 402 20.47 9.80 -20.64
N LEU A 403 21.12 10.97 -20.72
CA LEU A 403 22.51 11.13 -20.29
C LEU A 403 22.64 11.28 -18.76
N GLU A 404 21.79 12.08 -18.11
CA GLU A 404 21.76 12.18 -16.64
C GLU A 404 21.24 10.88 -16.01
N ALA A 405 20.17 10.30 -16.56
CA ALA A 405 19.63 9.02 -16.11
C ALA A 405 20.69 7.90 -16.16
N LYS A 406 21.46 7.78 -17.26
CA LYS A 406 22.55 6.81 -17.34
C LYS A 406 23.65 7.10 -16.33
N GLN A 407 24.07 8.36 -16.16
CA GLN A 407 25.08 8.70 -15.14
C GLN A 407 24.61 8.35 -13.72
N ALA A 408 23.33 8.56 -13.40
CA ALA A 408 22.75 8.16 -12.12
C ALA A 408 22.70 6.63 -11.98
N ALA A 409 22.33 5.90 -13.03
CA ALA A 409 22.30 4.43 -13.05
C ALA A 409 23.68 3.79 -12.88
N ASP A 410 24.72 4.38 -13.49
CA ASP A 410 26.10 3.94 -13.33
C ASP A 410 26.63 4.30 -11.91
N LEU A 411 26.33 5.51 -11.41
CA LEU A 411 26.67 5.93 -10.03
C LEU A 411 26.02 5.07 -8.95
N MET A 412 24.77 4.62 -9.12
CA MET A 412 24.09 3.70 -8.18
C MET A 412 24.80 2.35 -8.03
N ARG A 413 25.68 1.97 -8.96
CA ARG A 413 26.52 0.75 -8.85
C ARG A 413 27.90 1.02 -8.24
N GLU A 414 28.34 2.28 -8.22
CA GLU A 414 29.57 2.74 -7.55
C GLU A 414 29.31 3.23 -6.10
N TRP A 415 28.04 3.41 -5.70
CA TRP A 415 27.66 3.96 -4.38
C TRP A 415 27.89 2.98 -3.23
N VAL A 416 28.23 3.51 -2.05
CA VAL A 416 28.22 2.75 -0.78
C VAL A 416 26.82 2.20 -0.49
N THR A 417 26.73 1.02 0.13
CA THR A 417 25.44 0.40 0.49
C THR A 417 24.66 1.29 1.46
N ILE A 418 23.53 1.81 0.99
CA ILE A 418 22.58 2.62 1.78
C ILE A 418 21.95 1.80 2.92
N ASP A 419 21.31 2.49 3.87
CA ASP A 419 20.56 1.83 4.94
C ASP A 419 19.13 1.41 4.50
N VAL A 420 18.37 0.86 5.45
CA VAL A 420 17.00 0.38 5.17
C VAL A 420 15.98 1.51 5.08
N ALA A 421 16.20 2.64 5.77
CA ALA A 421 15.32 3.81 5.68
C ALA A 421 15.45 4.48 4.31
N ASP A 422 16.69 4.66 3.83
CA ASP A 422 17.00 5.14 2.49
C ASP A 422 16.42 4.18 1.43
N ALA A 423 16.62 2.86 1.57
CA ALA A 423 16.10 1.87 0.63
C ALA A 423 14.55 1.81 0.60
N LEU A 424 13.89 2.08 1.72
CA LEU A 424 12.43 2.23 1.77
C LEU A 424 11.96 3.56 1.17
N GLU A 425 12.73 4.66 1.32
CA GLU A 425 12.47 5.93 0.64
C GLU A 425 12.49 5.74 -0.89
N LEU A 426 13.47 5.00 -1.43
CA LEU A 426 13.58 4.70 -2.86
C LEU A 426 12.43 3.84 -3.44
N LEU A 427 11.52 3.32 -2.60
CA LEU A 427 10.30 2.62 -3.01
C LEU A 427 9.03 3.49 -2.91
N SER A 428 9.14 4.74 -2.48
CA SER A 428 8.01 5.67 -2.30
C SER A 428 7.39 6.18 -3.62
N PRO A 429 6.32 7.01 -3.57
CA PRO A 429 5.77 7.70 -4.73
C PRO A 429 6.78 8.57 -5.50
N ASP A 430 7.78 9.10 -4.80
CA ASP A 430 8.78 10.05 -5.34
C ASP A 430 9.65 9.40 -6.43
N PHE A 431 9.87 8.09 -6.35
CA PHE A 431 10.80 7.35 -7.19
C PHE A 431 10.07 6.38 -8.12
N LYS A 432 9.64 6.92 -9.28
CA LYS A 432 9.00 6.15 -10.36
C LYS A 432 9.99 5.37 -11.26
N ASN A 433 11.30 5.60 -11.18
CA ASN A 433 12.29 4.98 -12.07
C ASN A 433 12.58 3.50 -11.72
N LEU A 434 12.53 2.61 -12.71
CA LEU A 434 12.70 1.16 -12.52
C LEU A 434 14.09 0.74 -12.02
N GLU A 435 15.17 1.42 -12.43
CA GLU A 435 16.53 1.09 -11.98
C GLU A 435 16.77 1.50 -10.52
N VAL A 436 16.19 2.64 -10.10
CA VAL A 436 16.20 3.09 -8.70
C VAL A 436 15.48 2.08 -7.80
N ARG A 437 14.27 1.64 -8.19
CA ARG A 437 13.50 0.65 -7.44
C ARG A 437 14.17 -0.73 -7.44
N ALA A 438 14.82 -1.12 -8.54
CA ALA A 438 15.63 -2.34 -8.59
C ALA A 438 16.87 -2.28 -7.67
N HIS A 439 17.54 -1.13 -7.57
CA HIS A 439 18.63 -0.92 -6.62
C HIS A 439 18.14 -1.05 -5.17
N ALA A 440 17.03 -0.40 -4.82
CA ALA A 440 16.39 -0.52 -3.51
C ALA A 440 16.07 -1.98 -3.14
N VAL A 441 15.44 -2.73 -4.06
CA VAL A 441 15.18 -4.17 -3.90
C VAL A 441 16.48 -4.98 -3.75
N SER A 442 17.57 -4.60 -4.42
CA SER A 442 18.87 -5.29 -4.28
C SER A 442 19.52 -5.10 -2.90
N VAL A 443 19.24 -3.98 -2.22
CA VAL A 443 19.66 -3.73 -0.83
C VAL A 443 18.78 -4.50 0.14
N LEU A 444 17.45 -4.45 -0.03
CA LEU A 444 16.49 -5.20 0.80
C LEU A 444 16.66 -6.73 0.68
N ARG A 445 17.05 -7.23 -0.51
CA ARG A 445 17.37 -8.65 -0.73
C ARG A 445 18.57 -9.15 0.10
N GLN A 446 19.38 -8.26 0.69
CA GLN A 446 20.49 -8.60 1.59
C GLN A 446 20.10 -8.64 3.08
N LYS A 447 18.85 -8.33 3.44
CA LYS A 447 18.37 -8.27 4.83
C LYS A 447 17.71 -9.56 5.29
N ASP A 448 17.76 -9.82 6.60
CA ASP A 448 17.15 -11.02 7.21
C ASP A 448 15.62 -10.95 7.18
N ASP A 449 14.95 -12.09 7.09
CA ASP A 449 13.48 -12.14 7.10
C ASP A 449 12.88 -11.56 8.38
N ASP A 450 13.51 -11.82 9.54
CA ASP A 450 13.09 -11.26 10.83
C ASP A 450 13.25 -9.73 10.92
N GLU A 451 14.04 -9.10 10.03
CA GLU A 451 14.02 -7.64 9.82
C GLU A 451 12.93 -7.24 8.82
N LEU A 452 12.87 -7.88 7.65
CA LEU A 452 11.91 -7.55 6.59
C LEU A 452 10.44 -7.70 7.03
N LEU A 453 10.13 -8.62 7.94
CA LEU A 453 8.78 -8.78 8.52
C LEU A 453 8.27 -7.51 9.22
N TYR A 454 9.15 -6.67 9.76
CA TYR A 454 8.76 -5.39 10.38
C TYR A 454 8.38 -4.31 9.36
N TYR A 455 8.72 -4.49 8.09
CA TYR A 455 8.44 -3.55 6.99
C TYR A 455 7.52 -4.15 5.91
N LEU A 456 7.13 -5.43 6.05
CA LEU A 456 6.42 -6.19 5.02
C LEU A 456 5.09 -5.56 4.60
N LEU A 457 4.36 -4.91 5.51
CA LEU A 457 3.13 -4.19 5.17
C LEU A 457 3.41 -3.02 4.20
N GLN A 458 4.45 -2.23 4.48
CA GLN A 458 4.86 -1.08 3.65
C GLN A 458 5.49 -1.55 2.34
N LEU A 459 6.18 -2.69 2.32
CA LEU A 459 6.65 -3.32 1.08
C LEU A 459 5.49 -3.81 0.20
N VAL A 460 4.36 -4.24 0.79
CA VAL A 460 3.13 -4.52 0.04
C VAL A 460 2.47 -3.23 -0.45
N GLN A 461 2.42 -2.17 0.36
CA GLN A 461 1.92 -0.87 -0.11
C GLN A 461 2.79 -0.26 -1.23
N ALA A 462 4.11 -0.48 -1.21
CA ALA A 462 5.03 -0.01 -2.25
C ALA A 462 4.68 -0.56 -3.65
N LEU A 463 4.01 -1.72 -3.74
CA LEU A 463 3.53 -2.30 -5.00
C LEU A 463 2.45 -1.43 -5.69
N ARG A 464 1.81 -0.49 -4.95
CA ARG A 464 0.91 0.53 -5.52
C ARG A 464 1.66 1.48 -6.46
N TYR A 465 2.94 1.76 -6.20
CA TYR A 465 3.73 2.78 -6.91
C TYR A 465 4.56 2.24 -8.09
N GLU A 466 4.54 0.92 -8.31
CA GLU A 466 5.22 0.30 -9.44
C GLU A 466 4.61 0.72 -10.79
N LEU A 467 5.45 0.96 -11.81
CA LEU A 467 4.97 1.23 -13.17
C LEU A 467 4.49 -0.03 -13.89
N MET A 468 4.88 -1.22 -13.43
CA MET A 468 4.63 -2.51 -14.08
C MET A 468 4.15 -3.55 -13.07
N ASP A 469 3.15 -4.37 -13.44
CA ASP A 469 2.63 -5.43 -12.58
C ASP A 469 3.61 -6.62 -12.41
N TYR A 470 4.60 -6.69 -13.30
CA TYR A 470 5.78 -7.54 -13.20
C TYR A 470 6.99 -6.70 -12.79
N SER A 471 6.98 -6.20 -11.55
CA SER A 471 8.09 -5.45 -10.97
C SER A 471 9.10 -6.34 -10.23
N PRO A 472 10.37 -5.91 -10.09
CA PRO A 472 11.35 -6.57 -9.23
C PRO A 472 10.87 -6.67 -7.77
N SER A 473 10.15 -5.65 -7.29
CA SER A 473 9.57 -5.60 -5.93
C SER A 473 8.55 -6.72 -5.70
N ALA A 474 7.67 -6.98 -6.67
CA ALA A 474 6.70 -8.07 -6.59
C ALA A 474 7.37 -9.46 -6.69
N GLU A 475 8.43 -9.58 -7.47
CA GLU A 475 9.20 -10.82 -7.61
C GLU A 475 9.97 -11.15 -6.32
N PHE A 476 10.69 -10.20 -5.75
CA PHE A 476 11.41 -10.31 -4.48
C PHE A 476 10.52 -10.78 -3.32
N LEU A 477 9.31 -10.21 -3.19
CA LEU A 477 8.37 -10.61 -2.13
C LEU A 477 7.87 -12.05 -2.33
N ILE A 478 7.64 -12.48 -3.58
CA ILE A 478 7.23 -13.86 -3.88
C ILE A 478 8.40 -14.84 -3.67
N GLU A 479 9.64 -14.47 -4.03
CA GLU A 479 10.85 -15.26 -3.72
C GLU A 479 10.98 -15.52 -2.22
N ARG A 480 10.95 -14.45 -1.40
CA ARG A 480 11.04 -14.56 0.06
C ARG A 480 9.90 -15.38 0.66
N ALA A 481 8.66 -15.21 0.16
CA ALA A 481 7.52 -16.03 0.59
C ALA A 481 7.72 -17.54 0.29
N ARG A 482 8.32 -17.93 -0.84
CA ARG A 482 8.63 -19.36 -1.09
C ARG A 482 9.65 -19.92 -0.11
N SER A 483 10.61 -19.11 0.33
CA SER A 483 11.65 -19.54 1.27
C SER A 483 11.21 -19.54 2.73
N ASN A 484 10.28 -18.66 3.12
CA ASN A 484 9.87 -18.46 4.51
C ASN A 484 8.34 -18.53 4.68
N PRO A 485 7.82 -19.56 5.39
CA PRO A 485 6.38 -19.73 5.64
C PRO A 485 5.70 -18.58 6.39
N GLU A 486 6.42 -17.86 7.26
CA GLU A 486 5.86 -16.72 7.98
C GLU A 486 5.70 -15.52 7.04
N CYS A 487 6.71 -15.24 6.21
CA CYS A 487 6.59 -14.26 5.13
C CYS A 487 5.46 -14.61 4.16
N ALA A 488 5.26 -15.89 3.81
CA ALA A 488 4.16 -16.33 2.96
C ALA A 488 2.77 -16.08 3.56
N VAL A 489 2.55 -16.44 4.82
CA VAL A 489 1.26 -16.23 5.49
C VAL A 489 0.97 -14.74 5.67
N MET A 490 1.96 -13.95 6.06
CA MET A 490 1.79 -12.51 6.26
C MET A 490 1.58 -11.78 4.92
N LEU A 491 2.37 -12.08 3.88
CA LEU A 491 2.19 -11.55 2.53
C LEU A 491 0.84 -11.95 1.93
N HIS A 492 0.36 -13.18 2.19
CA HIS A 492 -0.97 -13.61 1.79
C HIS A 492 -2.04 -12.68 2.38
N TRP A 493 -2.06 -12.50 3.71
CA TRP A 493 -3.11 -11.70 4.35
C TRP A 493 -3.03 -10.22 3.95
N TYR A 494 -1.83 -9.65 3.83
CA TYR A 494 -1.62 -8.25 3.41
C TYR A 494 -2.03 -7.99 1.96
N LEU A 495 -1.87 -8.96 1.04
CA LEU A 495 -2.41 -8.84 -0.31
C LEU A 495 -3.91 -9.14 -0.35
N TYR A 496 -4.41 -10.09 0.45
CA TYR A 496 -5.80 -10.53 0.46
C TYR A 496 -6.78 -9.42 0.90
N THR A 497 -6.40 -8.63 1.90
CA THR A 497 -7.18 -7.46 2.37
C THR A 497 -7.24 -6.32 1.35
N GLU A 498 -6.33 -6.31 0.37
CA GLU A 498 -6.21 -5.25 -0.64
C GLU A 498 -6.81 -5.66 -2.00
N LEU A 499 -7.33 -6.89 -2.15
CA LEU A 499 -8.00 -7.35 -3.37
C LEU A 499 -9.28 -6.55 -3.69
N GLU A 500 -9.92 -5.99 -2.66
CA GLU A 500 -11.14 -5.18 -2.76
C GLU A 500 -10.84 -3.68 -3.01
N ASP A 501 -9.57 -3.26 -3.02
CA ASP A 501 -9.17 -1.87 -3.26
C ASP A 501 -9.52 -1.44 -4.70
N PRO A 502 -10.30 -0.36 -4.93
CA PRO A 502 -10.74 0.03 -6.28
C PRO A 502 -9.62 0.38 -7.27
N MET A 503 -8.44 0.75 -6.78
CA MET A 503 -7.28 1.18 -7.59
C MET A 503 -6.20 0.10 -7.64
N PHE A 504 -5.84 -0.47 -6.49
CA PHE A 504 -4.76 -1.44 -6.34
C PHE A 504 -5.23 -2.89 -6.51
N GLY A 505 -6.48 -3.21 -6.17
CA GLY A 505 -7.07 -4.56 -6.22
C GLY A 505 -6.84 -5.33 -7.52
N PRO A 506 -6.92 -4.71 -8.72
CA PRO A 506 -6.59 -5.38 -9.98
C PRO A 506 -5.13 -5.85 -10.09
N ARG A 507 -4.17 -5.07 -9.55
CA ARG A 507 -2.75 -5.44 -9.48
C ARG A 507 -2.50 -6.44 -8.35
N ALA A 508 -3.05 -6.17 -7.17
CA ALA A 508 -2.99 -7.08 -6.01
C ALA A 508 -3.48 -8.47 -6.39
N SER A 509 -4.58 -8.57 -7.17
CA SER A 509 -5.11 -9.84 -7.69
C SER A 509 -4.13 -10.60 -8.59
N LEU A 510 -3.39 -9.89 -9.47
CA LEU A 510 -2.39 -10.52 -10.35
C LEU A 510 -1.15 -10.98 -9.57
N ILE A 511 -0.68 -10.17 -8.61
CA ILE A 511 0.45 -10.52 -7.73
C ILE A 511 0.07 -11.67 -6.80
N TYR A 512 -1.14 -11.65 -6.23
CA TYR A 512 -1.71 -12.73 -5.42
C TYR A 512 -1.84 -14.03 -6.23
N ALA A 513 -2.31 -13.99 -7.48
CA ALA A 513 -2.34 -15.16 -8.35
C ALA A 513 -0.93 -15.73 -8.62
N ARG A 514 0.09 -14.88 -8.80
CA ARG A 514 1.50 -15.31 -8.88
C ARG A 514 1.99 -15.93 -7.57
N LEU A 515 1.64 -15.37 -6.41
CA LEU A 515 1.98 -15.91 -5.09
C LEU A 515 1.36 -17.30 -4.87
N VAL A 516 0.07 -17.46 -5.18
CA VAL A 516 -0.63 -18.75 -5.05
C VAL A 516 0.01 -19.81 -5.98
N ALA A 517 0.29 -19.46 -7.24
CA ALA A 517 0.99 -20.36 -8.15
C ALA A 517 2.42 -20.71 -7.69
N ALA A 518 3.13 -19.74 -7.10
CA ALA A 518 4.47 -19.94 -6.54
C ALA A 518 4.47 -20.86 -5.31
N LEU A 519 3.45 -20.75 -4.45
CA LEU A 519 3.29 -21.63 -3.29
C LEU A 519 2.79 -23.03 -3.68
N GLN A 520 2.02 -23.17 -4.76
CA GLN A 520 1.57 -24.47 -5.28
C GLN A 520 2.63 -25.21 -6.11
N ALA A 521 3.74 -24.55 -6.48
CA ALA A 521 4.73 -25.09 -7.41
C ALA A 521 5.61 -26.22 -6.85
N ASP A 522 5.72 -26.36 -5.52
CA ASP A 522 6.47 -27.43 -4.87
C ASP A 522 5.76 -27.93 -3.60
N ALA A 523 6.00 -29.19 -3.24
CA ALA A 523 5.24 -29.86 -2.19
C ALA A 523 5.48 -29.29 -0.78
N SER A 524 6.63 -28.64 -0.54
CA SER A 524 6.96 -27.92 0.69
C SER A 524 6.14 -26.63 0.80
N SER A 525 6.22 -25.76 -0.20
CA SER A 525 5.45 -24.51 -0.26
C SER A 525 3.94 -24.78 -0.26
N ASN A 526 3.49 -25.90 -0.83
CA ASN A 526 2.08 -26.26 -0.86
C ASN A 526 1.54 -26.68 0.53
N LEU A 527 2.38 -27.11 1.48
CA LEU A 527 1.97 -27.25 2.88
C LEU A 527 1.63 -25.88 3.50
N VAL A 528 2.36 -24.83 3.11
CA VAL A 528 2.08 -23.45 3.54
C VAL A 528 0.76 -22.96 2.94
N TRP A 529 0.54 -23.20 1.64
CA TRP A 529 -0.74 -22.91 0.99
C TRP A 529 -1.93 -23.66 1.62
N GLU A 530 -1.77 -24.95 1.95
CA GLU A 530 -2.78 -25.73 2.66
C GLU A 530 -2.99 -25.24 4.11
N GLY A 531 -1.96 -24.69 4.75
CA GLY A 531 -2.09 -23.96 6.02
C GLY A 531 -2.95 -22.72 5.87
N ILE A 532 -2.65 -21.89 4.87
CA ILE A 532 -3.38 -20.66 4.52
C ILE A 532 -4.85 -20.96 4.21
N ARG A 533 -5.17 -21.96 3.37
CA ARG A 533 -6.56 -22.30 3.04
C ARG A 533 -7.38 -22.60 4.29
N ARG A 534 -6.86 -23.43 5.19
CA ARG A 534 -7.51 -23.75 6.48
C ARG A 534 -7.71 -22.53 7.38
N GLN A 535 -6.84 -21.52 7.32
CA GLN A 535 -7.08 -20.23 7.98
C GLN A 535 -8.23 -19.45 7.34
N GLN A 536 -8.36 -19.48 6.01
CA GLN A 536 -9.48 -18.85 5.29
C GLN A 536 -10.82 -19.56 5.59
N ASP A 537 -10.83 -20.89 5.66
CA ASP A 537 -12.01 -21.69 6.02
C ASP A 537 -12.48 -21.37 7.45
N MET A 538 -11.54 -21.35 8.41
CA MET A 538 -11.79 -20.91 9.79
C MET A 538 -12.33 -19.48 9.85
N ARG A 539 -11.75 -18.53 9.08
CA ARG A 539 -12.29 -17.16 8.97
C ARG A 539 -13.72 -17.17 8.45
N GLY A 540 -14.03 -17.99 7.45
CA GLY A 540 -15.38 -18.14 6.90
C GLY A 540 -16.40 -18.57 7.97
N GLN A 541 -16.06 -19.58 8.77
CA GLN A 541 -16.89 -20.07 9.88
C GLN A 541 -17.10 -18.99 10.96
N LEU A 542 -16.03 -18.27 11.35
CA LEU A 542 -16.11 -17.15 12.31
C LEU A 542 -16.94 -15.97 11.77
N SER A 543 -16.79 -15.63 10.49
CA SER A 543 -17.53 -14.56 9.81
C SER A 543 -19.03 -14.89 9.67
N TRP A 544 -19.37 -16.17 9.54
CA TRP A 544 -20.75 -16.66 9.51
C TRP A 544 -21.41 -16.58 10.90
N ILE A 545 -20.77 -17.10 11.96
CA ILE A 545 -21.38 -17.09 13.31
C ILE A 545 -21.56 -15.66 13.85
N THR A 546 -20.62 -14.73 13.62
CA THR A 546 -20.82 -13.32 14.01
C THR A 546 -21.98 -12.67 13.24
N LYS A 547 -22.29 -13.10 12.01
CA LYS A 547 -23.48 -12.65 11.29
C LYS A 547 -24.77 -13.17 11.94
N GLU A 548 -24.87 -14.46 12.30
CA GLU A 548 -26.02 -15.04 13.02
C GLU A 548 -26.30 -14.33 14.36
N LEU A 549 -25.24 -14.06 15.13
CA LEU A 549 -25.33 -13.39 16.42
C LEU A 549 -25.80 -11.93 16.28
N LYS A 550 -25.36 -11.22 15.23
CA LYS A 550 -25.78 -9.81 14.97
C LYS A 550 -27.20 -9.70 14.41
N THR A 551 -27.61 -10.55 13.46
CA THR A 551 -28.97 -10.49 12.87
C THR A 551 -30.06 -10.63 13.92
N THR A 552 -29.81 -11.43 14.95
CA THR A 552 -30.77 -11.74 16.01
C THR A 552 -30.90 -10.61 17.06
N LYS A 553 -30.08 -9.53 16.98
CA LYS A 553 -30.07 -8.37 17.89
C LYS A 553 -30.01 -8.72 19.39
N VAL A 554 -29.23 -9.74 19.73
CA VAL A 554 -29.21 -10.35 21.06
C VAL A 554 -28.24 -9.65 22.02
N ARG A 555 -28.63 -9.45 23.28
CA ARG A 555 -27.74 -8.98 24.35
C ARG A 555 -26.55 -9.94 24.55
N ALA A 556 -25.34 -9.40 24.73
CA ALA A 556 -24.07 -10.16 24.75
C ALA A 556 -24.06 -11.47 25.58
N ALA A 557 -24.79 -11.54 26.70
CA ALA A 557 -24.91 -12.76 27.51
C ALA A 557 -25.64 -13.92 26.78
N ARG A 558 -26.78 -13.64 26.12
CA ARG A 558 -27.51 -14.64 25.34
C ARG A 558 -26.84 -14.88 23.96
N ALA A 559 -26.08 -13.90 23.45
CA ALA A 559 -25.19 -14.12 22.30
C ALA A 559 -24.03 -15.06 22.66
N THR A 560 -23.49 -14.96 23.88
CA THR A 560 -22.49 -15.90 24.42
C THR A 560 -23.06 -17.30 24.55
N GLN A 561 -24.26 -17.47 25.13
CA GLN A 561 -24.93 -18.77 25.15
C GLN A 561 -25.08 -19.35 23.73
N ARG A 562 -25.54 -18.53 22.77
CA ARG A 562 -25.71 -18.98 21.38
C ARG A 562 -24.39 -19.35 20.70
N LEU A 563 -23.31 -18.60 20.95
CA LEU A 563 -21.95 -18.93 20.51
C LEU A 563 -21.53 -20.32 21.01
N GLN A 564 -21.79 -20.61 22.29
CA GLN A 564 -21.45 -21.88 22.92
C GLN A 564 -22.31 -23.04 22.41
N GLU A 565 -23.61 -22.82 22.16
CA GLU A 565 -24.48 -23.80 21.49
C GLU A 565 -23.99 -24.15 20.08
N VAL A 566 -23.73 -23.12 19.26
CA VAL A 566 -23.38 -23.29 17.83
C VAL A 566 -22.01 -23.95 17.62
N THR A 567 -21.11 -23.79 18.59
CA THR A 567 -19.76 -24.40 18.58
C THR A 567 -19.65 -25.68 19.42
N SER A 568 -20.74 -26.16 20.02
CA SER A 568 -20.78 -27.43 20.76
C SER A 568 -20.64 -28.66 19.85
N GLU A 569 -20.45 -29.84 20.44
CA GLU A 569 -20.35 -31.13 19.71
C GLU A 569 -21.58 -31.42 18.84
N SER A 570 -22.76 -30.96 19.24
CA SER A 570 -24.02 -31.06 18.51
C SER A 570 -24.37 -29.81 17.69
N GLY A 571 -23.50 -28.79 17.70
CA GLY A 571 -23.65 -27.56 16.93
C GLY A 571 -23.18 -27.70 15.47
N PRO A 572 -23.64 -26.81 14.57
CA PRO A 572 -23.27 -26.86 13.14
C PRO A 572 -21.80 -26.45 12.87
N LEU A 573 -21.06 -25.98 13.87
CA LEU A 573 -19.62 -25.70 13.78
C LEU A 573 -18.78 -26.63 14.67
N SER A 574 -19.25 -27.85 14.94
CA SER A 574 -18.51 -28.86 15.73
C SER A 574 -17.15 -29.24 15.11
N GLU A 575 -16.94 -29.00 13.81
CA GLU A 575 -15.63 -29.09 13.14
C GLU A 575 -14.55 -28.23 13.83
N LEU A 576 -14.93 -27.07 14.40
CA LEU A 576 -13.99 -26.19 15.11
C LEU A 576 -13.38 -26.87 16.35
N LEU A 577 -14.03 -27.89 16.92
CA LEU A 577 -13.50 -28.63 18.09
C LEU A 577 -12.26 -29.46 17.76
N THR A 578 -12.03 -29.80 16.49
CA THR A 578 -10.90 -30.65 16.04
C THR A 578 -10.07 -30.01 14.93
N LEU A 579 -10.26 -28.71 14.68
CA LEU A 579 -9.49 -27.94 13.69
C LEU A 579 -7.98 -28.08 13.94
N ARG A 580 -7.19 -28.26 12.88
CA ARG A 580 -5.73 -28.14 12.94
C ARG A 580 -5.29 -27.03 11.99
N VAL A 581 -5.06 -25.83 12.54
CA VAL A 581 -4.87 -24.59 11.78
C VAL A 581 -3.69 -23.80 12.35
N PRO A 582 -2.67 -23.44 11.55
CA PRO A 582 -1.62 -22.52 11.97
C PRO A 582 -2.24 -21.17 12.34
N LEU A 583 -1.89 -20.57 13.48
CA LEU A 583 -2.48 -19.31 13.94
C LEU A 583 -2.13 -18.16 12.96
N PRO A 584 -3.10 -17.42 12.40
CA PRO A 584 -2.80 -16.31 11.48
C PRO A 584 -1.91 -15.21 12.09
N LEU A 585 -2.08 -14.94 13.40
CA LEU A 585 -1.27 -13.97 14.15
C LEU A 585 0.16 -14.48 14.46
N ASP A 586 0.43 -15.78 14.40
CA ASP A 586 1.76 -16.36 14.62
C ASP A 586 1.88 -17.72 13.92
N PRO A 587 2.35 -17.76 12.66
CA PRO A 587 2.39 -18.99 11.85
C PRO A 587 3.26 -20.12 12.42
N LYS A 588 4.02 -19.88 13.50
CA LYS A 588 4.80 -20.90 14.22
C LYS A 588 3.92 -21.69 15.20
N ILE A 589 2.76 -21.18 15.59
CA ILE A 589 1.81 -21.78 16.55
C ILE A 589 0.74 -22.59 15.80
N LEU A 590 0.46 -23.81 16.28
CA LEU A 590 -0.59 -24.68 15.73
C LEU A 590 -1.80 -24.75 16.68
N LEU A 591 -2.96 -24.26 16.24
CA LEU A 591 -4.23 -24.47 16.93
C LEU A 591 -4.72 -25.90 16.67
N THR A 592 -5.31 -26.56 17.67
CA THR A 592 -5.74 -27.97 17.62
C THR A 592 -7.21 -28.23 17.97
N GLY A 593 -7.98 -27.18 18.28
CA GLY A 593 -9.39 -27.25 18.62
C GLY A 593 -9.87 -25.97 19.32
N LEU A 594 -11.13 -25.59 19.13
CA LEU A 594 -11.82 -24.53 19.89
C LEU A 594 -12.34 -25.10 21.23
N VAL A 595 -12.39 -24.28 22.28
CA VAL A 595 -12.97 -24.63 23.59
C VAL A 595 -14.23 -23.78 23.85
N PRO A 596 -15.44 -24.26 23.52
CA PRO A 596 -16.66 -23.45 23.56
C PRO A 596 -16.95 -22.81 24.92
N SER A 597 -16.80 -23.57 26.01
CA SER A 597 -17.07 -23.12 27.38
C SER A 597 -16.22 -21.92 27.83
N GLU A 598 -15.07 -21.69 27.19
CA GLU A 598 -14.17 -20.56 27.46
C GLU A 598 -14.42 -19.36 26.53
N CYS A 599 -15.28 -19.50 25.51
CA CYS A 599 -15.58 -18.47 24.52
C CYS A 599 -16.76 -17.58 24.94
N PHE A 600 -16.68 -16.27 24.66
CA PHE A 600 -17.78 -15.33 24.95
C PHE A 600 -17.79 -14.09 24.04
N CYS A 601 -18.94 -13.41 23.97
CA CYS A 601 -19.10 -12.14 23.25
C CYS A 601 -18.87 -10.95 24.20
N PHE A 602 -18.03 -9.99 23.81
CA PHE A 602 -17.83 -8.77 24.61
C PHE A 602 -19.08 -7.88 24.64
N LYS A 603 -19.24 -7.10 25.72
CA LYS A 603 -20.28 -6.07 25.87
C LYS A 603 -19.93 -4.80 25.06
N SER A 604 -19.90 -4.91 23.75
CA SER A 604 -19.65 -3.80 22.81
C SER A 604 -20.65 -3.82 21.65
N ALA A 605 -20.87 -2.67 21.01
CA ALA A 605 -21.83 -2.50 19.90
C ALA A 605 -21.59 -3.49 18.74
N GLN A 606 -20.34 -3.84 18.47
CA GLN A 606 -19.95 -4.77 17.41
C GLN A 606 -19.97 -6.25 17.84
N LEU A 607 -20.29 -6.56 19.10
CA LEU A 607 -20.31 -7.91 19.69
C LEU A 607 -19.10 -8.79 19.28
N PRO A 608 -17.84 -8.33 19.42
CA PRO A 608 -16.68 -9.13 19.04
C PRO A 608 -16.55 -10.36 19.94
N LEU A 609 -15.99 -11.44 19.38
CA LEU A 609 -15.92 -12.76 20.01
C LEU A 609 -14.55 -12.96 20.64
N ARG A 610 -14.47 -13.25 21.95
CA ARG A 610 -13.28 -13.87 22.56
C ARG A 610 -13.37 -15.37 22.35
N LEU A 611 -12.34 -15.92 21.70
CA LEU A 611 -12.22 -17.32 21.33
C LEU A 611 -11.02 -17.93 22.04
N SER A 612 -11.17 -19.12 22.60
CA SER A 612 -10.11 -19.88 23.27
C SER A 612 -9.87 -21.19 22.52
N PHE A 613 -8.61 -21.48 22.21
CA PHE A 613 -8.20 -22.66 21.45
C PHE A 613 -7.16 -23.49 22.20
N THR A 614 -7.19 -24.81 22.04
CA THR A 614 -6.06 -25.69 22.36
C THR A 614 -4.92 -25.48 21.37
N VAL A 615 -3.69 -25.68 21.85
CA VAL A 615 -2.45 -25.47 21.09
C VAL A 615 -1.65 -26.77 21.06
N ASP A 616 -0.97 -27.07 19.96
CA ASP A 616 -0.02 -28.18 19.93
C ASP A 616 1.26 -27.84 20.72
N SER A 617 1.74 -28.81 21.48
CA SER A 617 3.05 -28.80 22.16
C SER A 617 4.25 -28.50 21.25
N LYS A 618 4.12 -28.75 19.94
CA LYS A 618 5.19 -28.61 18.95
C LYS A 618 4.88 -27.47 17.98
N PRO A 619 5.89 -26.65 17.59
CA PRO A 619 5.70 -25.63 16.56
C PRO A 619 5.34 -26.26 15.22
N VAL A 620 4.72 -25.48 14.33
CA VAL A 620 4.32 -25.95 13.00
C VAL A 620 5.55 -26.40 12.21
N ASN A 621 5.67 -27.71 11.96
CA ASN A 621 6.68 -28.23 11.05
C ASN A 621 6.20 -28.08 9.59
N TRP A 622 6.69 -27.03 8.92
CA TRP A 622 6.45 -26.79 7.50
C TRP A 622 7.29 -27.68 6.56
N VAL A 623 8.20 -28.50 7.08
CA VAL A 623 9.08 -29.37 6.29
C VAL A 623 8.52 -30.78 6.17
N LEU A 624 8.40 -31.27 4.94
CA LEU A 624 8.09 -32.67 4.64
C LEU A 624 9.16 -33.60 5.24
N GLN A 625 8.80 -34.35 6.27
CA GLN A 625 9.66 -35.42 6.77
C GLN A 625 9.75 -36.52 5.71
N LYS A 626 10.94 -36.72 5.14
CA LYS A 626 11.24 -37.93 4.36
C LYS A 626 11.19 -39.12 5.33
N ASN A 627 10.16 -39.95 5.21
CA ASN A 627 9.90 -41.06 6.12
C ASN A 627 11.15 -41.91 6.39
N GLN A 628 11.55 -42.03 7.65
CA GLN A 628 12.39 -43.14 8.08
C GLN A 628 11.53 -44.41 8.12
N SER A 629 11.97 -45.45 7.44
CA SER A 629 11.23 -46.71 7.29
C SER A 629 11.63 -47.74 8.35
N SER A 630 10.88 -47.87 9.44
CA SER A 630 11.08 -48.94 10.42
C SER A 630 9.81 -49.34 11.20
N SER A 631 9.10 -50.35 10.68
CA SER A 631 8.52 -51.51 11.37
C SER A 631 7.73 -51.40 12.71
N SER A 632 6.62 -52.16 12.76
CA SER A 632 5.82 -52.60 13.92
C SER A 632 4.85 -51.58 14.56
N GLY A 633 3.63 -51.95 14.99
CA GLY A 633 2.92 -53.22 14.76
C GLY A 633 1.60 -53.36 15.54
N SER A 634 0.51 -53.73 14.85
CA SER A 634 -0.88 -53.94 15.36
C SER A 634 -1.60 -52.71 15.99
N GLY A 635 -2.93 -52.56 15.95
CA GLY A 635 -3.93 -53.23 15.08
C GLY A 635 -5.28 -53.53 15.75
N THR A 636 -6.36 -52.83 15.34
CA THR A 636 -7.77 -53.25 15.55
C THR A 636 -8.73 -52.52 14.58
N HIS A 637 -9.95 -53.04 14.41
CA HIS A 637 -10.97 -52.56 13.46
C HIS A 637 -11.86 -51.41 13.98
N VAL A 638 -12.37 -50.60 13.04
CA VAL A 638 -13.79 -50.18 12.82
C VAL A 638 -13.76 -48.91 11.94
N GLY A 639 -14.59 -48.70 10.91
CA GLY A 639 -15.61 -49.56 10.31
C GLY A 639 -16.46 -48.76 9.31
N SER A 640 -16.01 -48.65 8.05
CA SER A 640 -16.66 -47.78 7.04
C SER A 640 -17.81 -48.48 6.30
N THR A 641 -19.01 -47.91 6.40
CA THR A 641 -20.20 -48.30 5.61
C THR A 641 -20.35 -47.45 4.35
N LYS A 642 -20.90 -48.05 3.29
CA LYS A 642 -20.97 -47.50 1.91
C LYS A 642 -22.29 -46.78 1.60
N ALA A 643 -22.23 -45.77 0.72
CA ALA A 643 -23.20 -45.50 -0.36
C ALA A 643 -22.59 -44.41 -1.29
N SER A 644 -22.14 -44.66 -2.52
CA SER A 644 -22.86 -44.91 -3.80
C SER A 644 -23.70 -43.70 -4.29
N GLY A 645 -23.60 -43.21 -5.54
CA GLY A 645 -22.81 -43.57 -6.74
C GLY A 645 -22.53 -42.33 -7.62
N PHE A 646 -22.26 -42.39 -8.93
CA PHE A 646 -22.41 -43.47 -9.91
C PHE A 646 -21.53 -43.21 -11.18
N VAL A 647 -21.01 -44.29 -11.81
CA VAL A 647 -20.65 -44.56 -13.24
C VAL A 647 -20.56 -43.34 -14.21
N SER A 648 -19.56 -43.16 -15.10
CA SER A 648 -18.87 -44.09 -16.05
C SER A 648 -17.38 -43.68 -16.30
N SER A 649 -16.40 -44.58 -16.50
CA SER A 649 -16.10 -45.44 -17.68
C SER A 649 -15.97 -44.67 -19.01
N THR A 650 -14.97 -44.88 -19.89
CA THR A 650 -14.03 -46.01 -20.13
C THR A 650 -12.80 -45.41 -20.89
N SER A 651 -11.63 -46.04 -21.17
CA SER A 651 -11.17 -47.44 -21.19
C SER A 651 -9.63 -47.53 -21.18
N GLN A 652 -9.08 -48.75 -21.23
CA GLN A 652 -7.76 -49.08 -21.82
C GLN A 652 -7.99 -49.99 -23.05
N PRO A 653 -6.97 -50.21 -23.92
CA PRO A 653 -6.19 -51.46 -23.78
C PRO A 653 -4.65 -51.25 -23.76
N PRO A 654 -3.84 -52.30 -23.50
CA PRO A 654 -2.40 -52.19 -23.18
C PRO A 654 -1.48 -52.99 -24.16
N HIS A 655 -0.27 -53.34 -23.70
CA HIS A 655 0.80 -54.16 -24.34
C HIS A 655 1.67 -53.43 -25.39
N SER A 656 2.91 -53.87 -25.68
CA SER A 656 3.99 -54.51 -24.87
C SER A 656 5.27 -54.56 -25.74
N GLY A 657 6.48 -54.61 -25.14
CA GLY A 657 7.70 -54.82 -25.94
C GLY A 657 9.02 -54.63 -25.20
N ASN A 658 9.57 -55.72 -24.65
CA ASN A 658 11.02 -55.83 -24.42
C ASN A 658 11.72 -56.16 -25.74
N LEU A 659 12.96 -55.70 -25.92
CA LEU A 659 14.02 -56.49 -26.55
C LEU A 659 15.41 -55.95 -26.14
N GLU A 660 16.42 -56.82 -26.23
CA GLU A 660 17.71 -56.65 -25.56
C GLU A 660 18.82 -56.12 -26.50
N GLY A 661 19.89 -55.55 -25.94
CA GLY A 661 21.03 -55.03 -26.70
C GLY A 661 22.30 -54.86 -25.85
N ARG A 662 23.00 -55.97 -25.57
CA ARG A 662 24.26 -55.96 -24.79
C ARG A 662 25.42 -55.27 -25.52
N SER A 663 26.24 -54.55 -24.75
CA SER A 663 27.69 -54.72 -24.80
C SER A 663 28.30 -54.51 -23.40
N GLN A 664 29.45 -55.13 -23.14
CA GLN A 664 30.23 -55.02 -21.91
C GLN A 664 31.68 -54.69 -22.28
N LEU A 665 32.46 -54.05 -21.39
CA LEU A 665 33.84 -54.47 -21.07
C LEU A 665 34.47 -53.70 -19.88
N SER A 666 34.93 -54.48 -18.89
CA SER A 666 36.10 -54.30 -18.00
C SER A 666 36.51 -52.93 -17.39
N SER A 667 36.64 -52.94 -16.05
CA SER A 667 37.45 -52.05 -15.19
C SER A 667 38.98 -52.21 -15.43
N PRO A 668 39.86 -51.37 -14.84
CA PRO A 668 40.31 -51.61 -13.44
C PRO A 668 40.63 -50.37 -12.57
N ASN A 669 40.87 -50.63 -11.27
CA ASN A 669 41.45 -49.69 -10.27
C ASN A 669 42.95 -49.38 -10.57
N PRO A 670 43.54 -48.29 -10.01
CA PRO A 670 44.19 -48.41 -8.69
C PRO A 670 44.03 -47.19 -7.76
N SER A 671 44.29 -47.43 -6.47
CA SER A 671 44.39 -46.44 -5.39
C SER A 671 45.85 -46.10 -5.07
N VAL A 672 46.16 -44.86 -4.68
CA VAL A 672 47.45 -44.47 -4.06
C VAL A 672 47.20 -43.48 -2.90
N SER A 673 47.92 -43.69 -1.79
CA SER A 673 47.99 -42.85 -0.58
C SER A 673 49.41 -42.30 -0.39
N LEU A 674 49.63 -41.28 0.46
CA LEU A 674 50.94 -40.79 0.97
C LEU A 674 50.72 -39.96 2.28
N PRO A 675 51.74 -39.62 3.12
CA PRO A 675 51.80 -40.19 4.48
C PRO A 675 52.15 -39.19 5.64
N GLU A 676 52.64 -39.72 6.76
CA GLU A 676 52.84 -39.11 8.10
C GLU A 676 54.26 -38.53 8.41
N SER A 677 54.48 -38.22 9.71
CA SER A 677 55.74 -37.96 10.48
C SER A 677 56.09 -36.48 10.72
N ALA A 678 56.80 -36.04 11.79
CA ALA A 678 57.49 -36.69 12.94
C ALA A 678 57.76 -35.64 14.08
N VAL A 679 58.28 -35.87 15.31
CA VAL A 679 58.39 -37.00 16.28
C VAL A 679 59.01 -36.47 17.61
N THR A 680 58.61 -36.96 18.81
CA THR A 680 59.18 -36.72 20.20
C THR A 680 59.21 -35.25 20.73
N SER A 681 59.05 -34.84 22.00
CA SER A 681 59.06 -35.35 23.41
C SER A 681 60.23 -34.82 24.25
N THR A 682 59.96 -34.22 25.43
CA THR A 682 60.86 -34.20 26.61
C THR A 682 60.11 -33.73 27.87
N LEU A 683 60.64 -34.03 29.07
CA LEU A 683 60.10 -33.58 30.36
C LEU A 683 60.88 -32.39 30.93
N GLY A 684 60.21 -31.61 31.80
CA GLY A 684 60.81 -30.68 32.75
C GLY A 684 59.90 -30.59 33.99
N ARG A 685 60.50 -30.56 35.19
CA ARG A 685 59.80 -30.67 36.49
C ARG A 685 60.54 -29.81 37.53
N ASP A 686 59.92 -29.65 38.70
CA ASP A 686 60.51 -29.17 39.95
C ASP A 686 60.85 -27.66 40.01
N ASP A 687 60.75 -26.94 41.14
CA ASP A 687 59.81 -27.03 42.29
C ASP A 687 59.90 -25.71 43.10
N ALA A 688 59.09 -25.58 44.17
CA ALA A 688 59.33 -24.72 45.36
C ALA A 688 59.26 -23.16 45.21
N LEU A 689 58.90 -22.36 46.24
CA LEU A 689 58.04 -22.51 47.44
C LEU A 689 57.83 -21.12 48.11
N VAL A 690 56.92 -21.05 49.10
CA VAL A 690 56.66 -19.93 50.06
C VAL A 690 56.00 -18.65 49.48
N GLY A 691 54.93 -18.08 50.05
CA GLY A 691 54.04 -18.60 51.10
C GLY A 691 53.20 -17.53 51.82
N SER A 692 52.00 -17.93 52.29
CA SER A 692 51.10 -17.21 53.23
C SER A 692 50.42 -15.91 52.75
N SER A 693 49.19 -15.54 53.17
CA SER A 693 48.08 -16.30 53.78
C SER A 693 46.80 -15.45 53.83
N SER A 694 45.64 -16.00 53.43
CA SER A 694 44.38 -15.85 54.19
C SER A 694 43.28 -16.83 53.71
N ASN A 695 42.36 -17.15 54.60
CA ASN A 695 41.20 -18.03 54.37
C ASN A 695 40.11 -17.30 53.53
N ARG A 696 39.20 -17.97 52.81
CA ARG A 696 38.21 -18.92 53.36
C ARG A 696 37.55 -19.80 52.29
N MET A 697 37.22 -21.04 52.67
CA MET A 697 36.62 -22.08 51.82
C MET A 697 35.16 -21.81 51.41
N ASP A 698 34.75 -22.61 50.42
CA ASP A 698 33.43 -22.77 49.82
C ASP A 698 32.24 -22.69 50.78
N ARG A 699 31.13 -22.17 50.26
CA ARG A 699 29.79 -22.37 50.84
C ARG A 699 28.81 -22.82 49.77
N HIS A 700 28.32 -24.04 49.97
CA HIS A 700 27.20 -24.68 49.30
C HIS A 700 26.18 -23.71 48.69
N GLN A 701 26.01 -23.75 47.37
CA GLN A 701 24.71 -23.43 46.78
C GLN A 701 23.76 -24.58 47.12
N SER A 702 22.76 -24.30 47.96
CA SER A 702 21.73 -25.27 48.32
C SER A 702 20.80 -25.50 47.13
N SER A 703 20.83 -26.69 46.55
CA SER A 703 19.91 -27.10 45.48
C SER A 703 18.47 -27.19 46.00
N SER A 704 17.69 -26.13 45.81
CA SER A 704 16.24 -26.18 45.95
C SER A 704 15.66 -27.05 44.84
N GLY A 705 15.25 -28.27 45.18
CA GLY A 705 14.82 -29.28 44.21
C GLY A 705 13.51 -28.92 43.52
N HIS A 706 13.58 -28.23 42.39
CA HIS A 706 12.53 -28.31 41.38
C HIS A 706 12.69 -29.63 40.61
N GLY A 707 11.65 -30.46 40.61
CA GLY A 707 11.55 -31.58 39.69
C GLY A 707 11.49 -31.10 38.23
N PRO A 708 11.57 -32.01 37.24
CA PRO A 708 11.44 -31.64 35.83
C PRO A 708 10.12 -30.87 35.62
N LEU A 709 10.24 -29.66 35.06
CA LEU A 709 9.10 -28.80 34.73
C LEU A 709 8.06 -29.59 33.92
N SER A 710 6.76 -29.42 34.21
CA SER A 710 5.73 -30.14 33.46
C SER A 710 5.81 -29.80 31.96
N PRO A 711 5.32 -30.67 31.05
CA PRO A 711 5.35 -30.37 29.61
C PRO A 711 4.72 -29.01 29.29
N ALA A 712 3.61 -28.66 29.97
CA ALA A 712 3.01 -27.33 29.88
C ALA A 712 3.99 -26.23 30.30
N ALA A 713 4.66 -26.35 31.45
CA ALA A 713 5.65 -25.36 31.90
C ALA A 713 6.84 -25.21 30.94
N GLN A 714 7.30 -26.30 30.30
CA GLN A 714 8.36 -26.26 29.27
C GLN A 714 7.88 -25.59 27.97
N ILE A 715 6.64 -25.85 27.55
CA ILE A 715 6.01 -25.19 26.39
C ILE A 715 5.78 -23.70 26.67
N ILE A 716 5.32 -23.36 27.87
CA ILE A 716 5.20 -21.97 28.34
C ILE A 716 6.57 -21.30 28.35
N GLN A 717 7.64 -21.99 28.74
CA GLN A 717 9.00 -21.45 28.75
C GLN A 717 9.61 -21.28 27.35
N SER A 718 9.27 -22.14 26.37
CA SER A 718 9.68 -21.93 24.96
C SER A 718 8.82 -20.89 24.22
N LEU A 719 7.67 -20.53 24.79
CA LEU A 719 6.76 -19.49 24.30
C LEU A 719 6.76 -18.22 25.20
N GLN A 720 7.65 -18.14 26.20
CA GLN A 720 7.70 -17.04 27.15
C GLN A 720 7.98 -15.72 26.42
N GLY A 721 7.14 -14.71 26.67
CA GLY A 721 7.15 -13.43 25.95
C GLY A 721 6.17 -13.34 24.77
N ARG A 722 5.51 -14.43 24.35
CA ARG A 722 4.42 -14.38 23.37
C ARG A 722 3.07 -14.20 24.08
N THR A 723 2.53 -12.98 23.99
CA THR A 723 1.21 -12.63 24.52
C THR A 723 0.08 -13.28 23.72
N GLY A 724 -1.12 -13.36 24.31
CA GLY A 724 -2.24 -14.18 23.79
C GLY A 724 -2.22 -15.65 24.24
N ILE A 725 -1.11 -16.15 24.77
CA ILE A 725 -0.97 -17.53 25.24
C ILE A 725 -1.20 -17.59 26.76
N MET A 726 -2.06 -18.52 27.22
CA MET A 726 -2.45 -18.67 28.62
C MET A 726 -2.23 -20.11 29.12
N ALA A 727 -1.77 -20.26 30.35
CA ALA A 727 -1.64 -21.54 31.04
C ALA A 727 -2.90 -21.85 31.85
N GLN A 728 -3.47 -23.04 31.71
CA GLN A 728 -4.64 -23.47 32.48
C GLN A 728 -4.51 -24.95 32.87
N GLY A 729 -3.85 -25.19 34.01
CA GLY A 729 -3.37 -26.53 34.39
C GLY A 729 -2.26 -27.00 33.45
N ASP A 730 -2.23 -28.30 33.14
CA ASP A 730 -1.29 -28.88 32.18
C ASP A 730 -1.68 -28.65 30.70
N GLN A 731 -2.62 -27.74 30.41
CA GLN A 731 -3.00 -27.37 29.05
C GLN A 731 -2.68 -25.91 28.73
N VAL A 732 -2.17 -25.69 27.52
CA VAL A 732 -1.90 -24.36 26.96
C VAL A 732 -3.08 -23.93 26.09
N ARG A 733 -3.52 -22.68 26.30
CA ARG A 733 -4.57 -22.01 25.51
C ARG A 733 -3.96 -20.91 24.66
N CYS A 734 -4.43 -20.78 23.42
CA CYS A 734 -4.28 -19.56 22.63
C CYS A 734 -5.62 -18.83 22.64
N VAL A 735 -5.61 -17.57 23.06
CA VAL A 735 -6.82 -16.74 23.15
C VAL A 735 -6.69 -15.57 22.18
N MET A 736 -7.73 -15.37 21.37
CA MET A 736 -7.81 -14.25 20.43
C MET A 736 -9.21 -13.67 20.37
N ILE A 737 -9.31 -12.42 19.93
CA ILE A 737 -10.56 -11.72 19.66
C ILE A 737 -10.80 -11.71 18.15
N TYR A 738 -11.95 -12.17 17.70
CA TYR A 738 -12.44 -11.93 16.34
C TYR A 738 -13.36 -10.71 16.34
N LYS A 739 -12.98 -9.68 15.58
CA LYS A 739 -13.77 -8.47 15.32
C LYS A 739 -14.39 -8.56 13.93
N LYS A 740 -15.62 -8.04 13.80
CA LYS A 740 -16.30 -7.86 12.52
C LYS A 740 -17.17 -6.61 12.54
N GLY A 741 -17.18 -5.87 11.44
CA GLY A 741 -17.84 -4.57 11.29
C GLY A 741 -16.92 -3.35 11.49
N ASP A 742 -15.63 -3.58 11.74
CA ASP A 742 -14.58 -2.57 11.91
C ASP A 742 -13.46 -2.87 10.90
N ASP A 743 -12.88 -1.85 10.25
CA ASP A 743 -11.64 -2.00 9.46
C ASP A 743 -10.43 -1.92 10.41
N LEU A 744 -9.68 -3.01 10.54
CA LEU A 744 -8.54 -3.10 11.45
C LEU A 744 -7.21 -2.68 10.82
N ARG A 745 -7.17 -2.29 9.53
CA ARG A 745 -5.92 -1.96 8.84
C ARG A 745 -5.21 -0.74 9.45
N GLN A 746 -5.95 0.20 10.06
CA GLN A 746 -5.38 1.30 10.82
C GLN A 746 -4.74 0.84 12.15
N ASP A 747 -5.45 0.08 12.98
CA ASP A 747 -4.90 -0.50 14.22
C ASP A 747 -3.67 -1.38 13.95
N GLN A 748 -3.70 -2.19 12.88
CA GLN A 748 -2.56 -2.99 12.44
C GLN A 748 -1.33 -2.12 12.17
N PHE A 749 -1.45 -1.07 11.36
CA PHE A 749 -0.33 -0.20 11.05
C PHE A 749 0.22 0.48 12.31
N ILE A 750 -0.65 1.00 13.18
CA ILE A 750 -0.21 1.67 14.41
C ILE A 750 0.50 0.69 15.36
N LEU A 751 0.00 -0.54 15.51
CA LEU A 751 0.66 -1.56 16.35
C LEU A 751 1.94 -2.12 15.72
N GLN A 752 2.05 -2.17 14.39
CA GLN A 752 3.32 -2.43 13.70
C GLN A 752 4.35 -1.34 13.99
N MET A 753 3.96 -0.06 13.97
CA MET A 753 4.85 1.05 14.31
C MET A 753 5.25 1.03 15.80
N ILE A 754 4.34 0.68 16.71
CA ILE A 754 4.66 0.50 18.14
C ILE A 754 5.60 -0.72 18.33
N SER A 755 5.41 -1.81 17.58
CA SER A 755 6.32 -2.97 17.58
C SER A 755 7.73 -2.59 17.12
N LEU A 756 7.82 -1.76 16.08
CA LEU A 756 9.10 -1.24 15.58
C LEU A 756 9.77 -0.31 16.61
N MET A 757 9.01 0.59 17.24
CA MET A 757 9.52 1.47 18.30
C MET A 757 10.08 0.65 19.47
N ASP A 758 9.36 -0.36 19.95
CA ASP A 758 9.81 -1.29 21.00
C ASP A 758 11.08 -2.05 20.60
N ARG A 759 11.19 -2.54 19.34
CA ARG A 759 12.41 -3.15 18.81
C ARG A 759 13.59 -2.18 18.78
N LEU A 760 13.38 -0.93 18.35
CA LEU A 760 14.43 0.09 18.27
C LEU A 760 14.94 0.46 19.67
N LEU A 761 14.04 0.65 20.64
CA LEU A 761 14.38 0.90 22.04
C LEU A 761 15.20 -0.26 22.65
N LYS A 762 14.77 -1.50 22.42
CA LYS A 762 15.47 -2.72 22.88
C LYS A 762 16.84 -2.91 22.23
N ARG A 763 17.05 -2.45 20.98
CA ARG A 763 18.37 -2.49 20.31
C ARG A 763 19.39 -1.59 21.02
N GLU A 764 18.94 -0.45 21.54
CA GLU A 764 19.77 0.44 22.37
C GLU A 764 19.75 0.03 23.87
N ASN A 765 19.34 -1.21 24.17
CA ASN A 765 19.20 -1.83 25.50
C ASN A 765 18.11 -1.24 26.44
N LEU A 766 17.23 -0.36 25.95
CA LEU A 766 16.14 0.23 26.73
C LEU A 766 14.85 -0.60 26.63
N ASP A 767 14.73 -1.69 27.40
CA ASP A 767 13.49 -2.48 27.46
C ASP A 767 12.43 -1.82 28.36
N LEU A 768 11.55 -1.04 27.74
CA LEU A 768 10.43 -0.37 28.40
C LEU A 768 9.23 -1.29 28.74
N LYS A 769 9.33 -2.61 28.57
CA LYS A 769 8.24 -3.56 28.89
C LYS A 769 6.92 -3.21 28.17
N MET A 770 6.99 -2.68 26.95
CA MET A 770 5.81 -2.34 26.14
C MET A 770 5.07 -3.61 25.70
N THR A 771 3.76 -3.49 25.44
CA THR A 771 2.89 -4.59 25.02
C THR A 771 2.28 -4.34 23.63
N PRO A 772 3.08 -4.43 22.53
CA PRO A 772 2.56 -4.33 21.17
C PRO A 772 1.83 -5.63 20.77
N TYR A 773 0.56 -5.73 21.15
CA TYR A 773 -0.29 -6.89 20.82
C TYR A 773 -0.57 -6.97 19.31
N LYS A 774 -0.63 -8.18 18.76
CA LYS A 774 -0.79 -8.37 17.31
C LYS A 774 -2.22 -8.10 16.81
N VAL A 775 -2.32 -7.48 15.63
CA VAL A 775 -3.57 -7.29 14.88
C VAL A 775 -3.37 -7.71 13.42
N LEU A 776 -4.33 -8.47 12.91
CA LEU A 776 -4.37 -8.94 11.53
C LEU A 776 -5.79 -8.76 10.95
N PRO A 777 -6.01 -7.76 10.08
CA PRO A 777 -7.21 -7.67 9.26
C PRO A 777 -7.27 -8.89 8.33
N THR A 778 -8.46 -9.44 8.13
CA THR A 778 -8.70 -10.62 7.28
C THR A 778 -9.72 -10.38 6.17
N SER A 779 -10.34 -9.20 6.15
CA SER A 779 -11.01 -8.55 5.01
C SER A 779 -10.95 -7.02 5.20
N SER A 780 -11.72 -6.26 4.43
CA SER A 780 -12.05 -4.85 4.69
C SER A 780 -13.03 -4.64 5.87
N ASP A 781 -13.64 -5.71 6.40
CA ASP A 781 -14.72 -5.65 7.40
C ASP A 781 -14.57 -6.65 8.58
N ASP A 782 -13.53 -7.48 8.61
CA ASP A 782 -13.22 -8.39 9.73
C ASP A 782 -11.73 -8.63 9.93
N GLY A 783 -11.37 -9.10 11.13
CA GLY A 783 -9.99 -9.38 11.50
C GLY A 783 -9.83 -10.00 12.89
N LEU A 784 -8.60 -10.39 13.16
CA LEU A 784 -8.14 -11.02 14.41
C LEU A 784 -7.28 -10.04 15.21
N VAL A 785 -7.53 -10.00 16.52
CA VAL A 785 -6.77 -9.23 17.50
C VAL A 785 -6.32 -10.19 18.60
N GLU A 786 -5.06 -10.12 18.98
CA GLU A 786 -4.50 -10.92 20.08
C GLU A 786 -5.14 -10.55 21.43
N TYR A 787 -5.45 -11.53 22.29
CA TYR A 787 -6.06 -11.26 23.60
C TYR A 787 -5.00 -11.14 24.71
N VAL A 788 -4.67 -9.92 25.11
CA VAL A 788 -3.84 -9.66 26.31
C VAL A 788 -4.71 -9.72 27.58
N PRO A 789 -4.44 -10.63 28.55
CA PRO A 789 -5.18 -10.70 29.81
C PRO A 789 -5.00 -9.41 30.64
N SER A 790 -6.02 -8.56 30.65
CA SER A 790 -5.93 -7.18 31.14
C SER A 790 -7.29 -6.61 31.53
N THR A 791 -7.27 -5.53 32.31
CA THR A 791 -8.46 -4.82 32.80
C THR A 791 -8.35 -3.32 32.44
N PRO A 792 -9.42 -2.66 31.95
CA PRO A 792 -9.40 -1.22 31.70
C PRO A 792 -9.23 -0.43 33.01
N LEU A 793 -8.48 0.69 32.98
CA LEU A 793 -8.26 1.52 34.16
C LEU A 793 -9.58 2.05 34.76
N SER A 794 -10.57 2.39 33.92
CA SER A 794 -11.91 2.78 34.38
C SER A 794 -12.57 1.76 35.31
N LYS A 795 -12.40 0.46 35.02
CA LYS A 795 -12.91 -0.65 35.84
C LYS A 795 -12.04 -0.88 37.07
N VAL A 796 -10.71 -0.83 36.93
CA VAL A 796 -9.76 -0.92 38.06
C VAL A 796 -10.08 0.15 39.13
N LEU A 797 -10.34 1.37 38.70
CA LEU A 797 -10.63 2.51 39.58
C LEU A 797 -12.04 2.42 40.17
N SER A 798 -13.05 1.94 39.45
CA SER A 798 -14.40 1.78 40.01
C SER A 798 -14.51 0.64 41.02
N GLU A 799 -13.82 -0.49 40.80
CA GLU A 799 -13.87 -1.65 41.70
C GLU A 799 -12.86 -1.56 42.87
N HIS A 800 -11.72 -0.88 42.69
CA HIS A 800 -10.62 -0.90 43.68
C HIS A 800 -10.12 0.50 44.13
N ARG A 801 -10.69 1.59 43.59
CA ARG A 801 -10.34 3.01 43.84
C ARG A 801 -8.94 3.47 43.45
N THR A 802 -7.95 2.58 43.45
CA THR A 802 -6.53 2.90 43.24
C THR A 802 -5.83 1.73 42.55
N ILE A 803 -4.92 2.02 41.60
CA ILE A 803 -4.16 1.02 40.85
C ILE A 803 -3.37 0.07 41.79
N HIS A 804 -2.77 0.59 42.89
CA HIS A 804 -2.04 -0.25 43.85
C HIS A 804 -2.89 -1.36 44.45
N LYS A 805 -4.13 -1.07 44.85
CA LYS A 805 -5.04 -2.07 45.47
C LYS A 805 -5.47 -3.18 44.51
N TYR A 806 -5.45 -2.93 43.21
CA TYR A 806 -5.70 -3.95 42.20
C TYR A 806 -4.47 -4.86 42.04
N LEU A 807 -3.28 -4.27 41.84
CA LEU A 807 -2.03 -5.02 41.69
C LEU A 807 -1.71 -5.86 42.94
N ALA A 808 -2.05 -5.35 44.14
CA ALA A 808 -1.86 -6.06 45.41
C ALA A 808 -2.66 -7.37 45.54
N GLN A 809 -3.71 -7.58 44.75
CA GLN A 809 -4.45 -8.85 44.71
C GLN A 809 -3.58 -10.01 44.18
N TRP A 810 -2.59 -9.70 43.34
CA TRP A 810 -1.78 -10.67 42.61
C TRP A 810 -0.29 -10.60 42.97
N GLN A 811 0.18 -9.41 43.40
CA GLN A 811 1.60 -9.09 43.56
C GLN A 811 1.87 -8.26 44.83
N SER A 812 1.14 -8.53 45.92
CA SER A 812 1.39 -7.87 47.20
C SER A 812 2.74 -8.27 47.81
N GLU A 813 3.39 -7.29 48.44
CA GLU A 813 4.60 -7.47 49.23
C GLU A 813 4.56 -6.48 50.41
N PRO A 814 4.36 -6.94 51.67
CA PRO A 814 4.10 -6.03 52.80
C PRO A 814 5.22 -5.04 53.16
N GLN A 815 6.46 -5.28 52.70
CA GLN A 815 7.59 -4.35 52.85
C GLN A 815 7.96 -3.64 51.54
N GLY A 816 7.28 -3.95 50.43
CA GLY A 816 7.53 -3.36 49.12
C GLY A 816 6.83 -2.00 48.93
N PRO A 817 7.24 -1.21 47.91
CA PRO A 817 6.68 0.11 47.64
C PRO A 817 5.16 0.06 47.44
N PHE A 818 4.43 0.87 48.21
CA PHE A 818 2.95 0.89 48.24
C PHE A 818 2.28 -0.46 48.55
N GLY A 819 3.02 -1.40 49.16
CA GLY A 819 2.55 -2.77 49.42
C GLY A 819 2.65 -3.72 48.23
N LEU A 820 3.42 -3.37 47.20
CA LEU A 820 3.65 -4.15 45.98
C LEU A 820 5.11 -4.56 45.84
N LYS A 821 5.36 -5.65 45.11
CA LYS A 821 6.70 -5.99 44.61
C LYS A 821 7.28 -4.85 43.78
N SER A 822 8.55 -4.50 44.03
CA SER A 822 9.24 -3.42 43.31
C SER A 822 9.24 -3.61 41.78
N GLU A 823 9.48 -4.84 41.31
CA GLU A 823 9.50 -5.23 39.89
C GLU A 823 8.22 -4.85 39.13
N VAL A 824 7.07 -4.93 39.79
CA VAL A 824 5.75 -4.68 39.20
C VAL A 824 5.48 -3.19 39.06
N LEU A 825 5.91 -2.40 40.03
CA LEU A 825 5.86 -0.93 39.97
C LEU A 825 6.88 -0.39 38.96
N GLU A 826 8.07 -0.98 38.88
CA GLU A 826 9.09 -0.66 37.88
C GLU A 826 8.61 -1.00 36.46
N THR A 827 7.91 -2.14 36.29
CA THR A 827 7.25 -2.54 35.04
C THR A 827 6.14 -1.57 34.65
N PHE A 828 5.34 -1.10 35.61
CA PHE A 828 4.33 -0.06 35.38
C PHE A 828 4.97 1.27 34.94
N VAL A 829 6.01 1.74 35.63
CA VAL A 829 6.76 2.97 35.29
C VAL A 829 7.33 2.91 33.87
N ARG A 830 7.99 1.80 33.51
CA ARG A 830 8.58 1.61 32.17
C ARG A 830 7.52 1.53 31.06
N SER A 831 6.50 0.68 31.23
CA SER A 831 5.47 0.48 30.20
C SER A 831 4.59 1.71 30.00
N CYS A 832 4.36 2.49 31.05
CA CYS A 832 3.77 3.81 30.99
C CYS A 832 4.64 4.79 30.18
N ALA A 833 5.94 4.91 30.47
CA ALA A 833 6.85 5.78 29.73
C ALA A 833 6.88 5.47 28.23
N GLY A 834 7.06 4.19 27.86
CA GLY A 834 7.07 3.75 26.47
C GLY A 834 5.74 4.01 25.74
N SER A 835 4.61 3.68 26.38
CA SER A 835 3.28 3.90 25.80
C SER A 835 2.98 5.39 25.59
N CYS A 836 3.31 6.25 26.55
CA CYS A 836 3.07 7.69 26.44
C CYS A 836 3.95 8.35 25.37
N VAL A 837 5.22 7.94 25.22
CA VAL A 837 6.11 8.46 24.17
C VAL A 837 5.67 8.00 22.78
N ALA A 838 5.40 6.71 22.59
CA ALA A 838 4.94 6.19 21.30
C ALA A 838 3.62 6.82 20.85
N THR A 839 2.64 6.96 21.76
CA THR A 839 1.34 7.59 21.43
C THR A 839 1.42 9.11 21.25
N TYR A 840 2.39 9.79 21.85
CA TYR A 840 2.70 11.19 21.55
C TYR A 840 3.25 11.37 20.13
N ILE A 841 4.25 10.56 19.74
CA ILE A 841 4.89 10.61 18.42
C ILE A 841 3.84 10.33 17.33
N LEU A 842 3.07 9.25 17.47
CA LEU A 842 2.04 8.84 16.52
C LEU A 842 0.77 9.73 16.56
N GLY A 843 0.70 10.68 17.50
CA GLY A 843 -0.39 11.65 17.63
C GLY A 843 -1.75 11.01 17.94
N VAL A 844 -1.79 9.95 18.77
CA VAL A 844 -3.01 9.17 19.05
C VAL A 844 -4.00 9.98 19.89
N GLY A 845 -5.22 10.14 19.37
CA GLY A 845 -6.32 10.85 19.99
C GLY A 845 -7.13 10.00 20.97
N ASP A 846 -8.14 10.60 21.59
CA ASP A 846 -9.16 9.94 22.43
C ASP A 846 -8.64 8.85 23.40
N ARG A 847 -7.68 9.20 24.25
CA ARG A 847 -7.23 8.33 25.34
C ARG A 847 -8.03 8.64 26.61
N HIS A 848 -9.15 7.94 26.78
CA HIS A 848 -9.90 7.87 28.05
C HIS A 848 -9.54 6.58 28.82
N LEU A 849 -9.96 6.49 30.09
CA LEU A 849 -9.58 5.41 31.02
C LEU A 849 -10.02 3.99 30.60
N ASP A 850 -10.91 3.84 29.62
CA ASP A 850 -11.31 2.54 29.06
C ASP A 850 -10.35 2.06 27.96
N ASN A 851 -9.66 2.99 27.28
CA ASN A 851 -8.66 2.71 26.24
C ASN A 851 -7.25 2.50 26.81
N LEU A 852 -7.13 2.53 28.15
CA LEU A 852 -5.91 2.26 28.91
C LEU A 852 -6.08 0.94 29.67
N MET A 853 -5.28 -0.05 29.29
CA MET A 853 -5.38 -1.44 29.78
C MET A 853 -4.22 -1.77 30.70
N LEU A 854 -4.53 -2.37 31.85
CA LEU A 854 -3.56 -2.79 32.86
C LEU A 854 -3.57 -4.32 33.01
N THR A 855 -2.38 -4.91 33.00
CA THR A 855 -2.14 -6.34 33.28
C THR A 855 -1.89 -6.60 34.77
N SER A 856 -2.06 -7.84 35.22
CA SER A 856 -1.84 -8.22 36.63
C SER A 856 -0.37 -8.25 37.07
N ASP A 857 0.58 -8.20 36.14
CA ASP A 857 2.01 -7.99 36.39
C ASP A 857 2.50 -6.56 36.09
N GLY A 858 1.56 -5.61 35.91
CA GLY A 858 1.83 -4.17 35.97
C GLY A 858 2.08 -3.48 34.63
N ARG A 859 2.17 -4.19 33.49
CA ARG A 859 2.26 -3.51 32.18
C ARG A 859 0.99 -2.72 31.89
N LEU A 860 1.16 -1.42 31.64
CA LEU A 860 0.16 -0.51 31.08
C LEU A 860 0.34 -0.43 29.56
N PHE A 861 -0.75 -0.53 28.80
CA PHE A 861 -0.74 -0.36 27.35
C PHE A 861 -2.06 0.27 26.86
N HIS A 862 -2.05 0.79 25.63
CA HIS A 862 -3.19 1.48 25.03
C HIS A 862 -3.87 0.57 24.00
N ILE A 863 -5.20 0.67 23.85
CA ILE A 863 -5.99 -0.05 22.84
C ILE A 863 -6.84 0.92 22.01
N ASP A 864 -7.41 0.43 20.89
CA ASP A 864 -8.31 1.16 19.97
C ASP A 864 -7.64 2.40 19.34
N PHE A 865 -7.07 2.24 18.15
CA PHE A 865 -6.31 3.30 17.48
C PHE A 865 -7.10 4.02 16.39
N GLY A 866 -8.43 4.15 16.53
CA GLY A 866 -9.30 4.83 15.57
C GLY A 866 -8.98 6.32 15.32
N TYR A 867 -8.31 6.98 16.27
CA TYR A 867 -7.96 8.42 16.20
C TYR A 867 -6.44 8.63 16.22
N ILE A 868 -5.87 9.18 15.14
CA ILE A 868 -4.41 9.33 14.96
C ILE A 868 -4.03 10.71 14.39
N LEU A 869 -2.72 11.02 14.35
CA LEU A 869 -2.17 12.22 13.72
C LEU A 869 -2.83 13.54 14.20
N GLY A 870 -3.21 13.60 15.48
CA GLY A 870 -3.85 14.76 16.10
C GLY A 870 -5.32 14.98 15.72
N GLN A 871 -5.99 14.02 15.08
CA GLN A 871 -7.45 14.02 14.96
C GLN A 871 -8.07 13.54 16.29
N ASP A 872 -8.18 14.42 17.29
CA ASP A 872 -8.79 14.10 18.59
C ASP A 872 -10.25 14.60 18.64
N PRO A 873 -11.24 13.77 19.03
CA PRO A 873 -12.63 14.21 19.20
C PRO A 873 -12.83 15.13 20.42
N LYS A 874 -11.91 15.17 21.39
CA LYS A 874 -11.98 16.07 22.55
C LYS A 874 -11.40 17.44 22.18
N PRO A 875 -12.11 18.56 22.40
CA PRO A 875 -11.55 19.89 22.19
C PRO A 875 -10.44 20.16 23.22
N PHE A 876 -9.34 20.78 22.77
CA PHE A 876 -8.15 21.09 23.57
C PHE A 876 -7.56 19.86 24.30
N PRO A 877 -7.13 18.82 23.56
CA PRO A 877 -6.51 17.65 24.15
C PRO A 877 -5.18 18.01 24.84
N PRO A 878 -4.76 17.27 25.90
CA PRO A 878 -3.44 17.46 26.49
C PRO A 878 -2.36 17.08 25.46
N PRO A 879 -1.22 17.78 25.41
CA PRO A 879 -0.24 17.64 24.35
C PRO A 879 0.50 16.28 24.40
N MET A 880 0.63 15.67 25.58
CA MET A 880 0.97 14.26 25.81
C MET A 880 -0.15 13.57 26.60
N LYS A 881 -0.37 12.27 26.37
CA LYS A 881 -1.45 11.50 27.00
C LYS A 881 -0.99 10.89 28.34
N ILE A 882 -1.03 11.70 29.40
CA ILE A 882 -0.79 11.27 30.79
C ILE A 882 -2.05 11.61 31.61
N CYS A 883 -2.63 10.63 32.32
CA CYS A 883 -3.75 10.88 33.22
C CYS A 883 -3.28 11.01 34.68
N LYS A 884 -4.10 11.65 35.53
CA LYS A 884 -3.79 11.91 36.94
C LYS A 884 -3.50 10.60 37.69
N GLU A 885 -4.30 9.56 37.42
CA GLU A 885 -4.27 8.27 38.09
C GLU A 885 -2.98 7.47 37.77
N MET A 886 -2.36 7.71 36.60
CA MET A 886 -1.03 7.18 36.28
C MET A 886 0.07 7.83 37.14
N VAL A 887 -0.04 9.14 37.39
CA VAL A 887 0.90 9.90 38.24
C VAL A 887 0.69 9.54 39.72
N GLU A 888 -0.55 9.38 40.18
CA GLU A 888 -0.85 8.89 41.53
C GLU A 888 -0.37 7.45 41.76
N ALA A 889 -0.42 6.58 40.74
CA ALA A 889 0.15 5.23 40.79
C ALA A 889 1.68 5.21 40.94
N MET A 890 2.39 6.27 40.51
CA MET A 890 3.81 6.45 40.77
C MET A 890 4.10 7.07 42.16
N GLY A 891 3.08 7.49 42.91
CA GLY A 891 3.24 8.20 44.18
C GLY A 891 3.22 9.73 44.07
N GLY A 892 2.80 10.29 42.94
CA GLY A 892 2.72 11.74 42.71
C GLY A 892 3.98 12.34 42.08
N GLN A 893 3.89 13.62 41.70
CA GLN A 893 4.94 14.31 40.93
C GLN A 893 6.30 14.48 41.67
N GLY A 894 6.32 14.25 42.98
CA GLY A 894 7.52 14.35 43.82
C GLY A 894 8.19 13.01 44.15
N SER A 895 7.78 11.90 43.54
CA SER A 895 8.33 10.57 43.83
C SER A 895 9.50 10.18 42.92
N ASP A 896 10.39 9.32 43.43
CA ASP A 896 11.49 8.75 42.65
C ASP A 896 11.00 7.97 41.43
N TYR A 897 9.82 7.34 41.50
CA TYR A 897 9.21 6.62 40.38
C TYR A 897 8.71 7.58 39.28
N TYR A 898 8.23 8.77 39.64
CA TYR A 898 7.88 9.81 38.65
C TYR A 898 9.13 10.44 38.03
N VAL A 899 10.23 10.56 38.78
CA VAL A 899 11.54 10.95 38.24
C VAL A 899 12.06 9.88 37.26
N GLN A 900 11.98 8.59 37.61
CA GLN A 900 12.32 7.48 36.71
C GLN A 900 11.46 7.47 35.44
N PHE A 901 10.14 7.67 35.55
CA PHE A 901 9.25 7.83 34.40
C PHE A 901 9.71 8.96 33.47
N ARG A 902 10.06 10.14 34.02
CA ARG A 902 10.59 11.27 33.24
C ARG A 902 11.91 10.93 32.55
N MET A 903 12.83 10.24 33.23
CA MET A 903 14.10 9.81 32.63
C MET A 903 13.87 8.84 31.47
N PHE A 904 13.15 7.74 31.68
CA PHE A 904 12.84 6.75 30.64
C PHE A 904 12.10 7.37 29.45
N ALA A 905 11.15 8.29 29.68
CA ALA A 905 10.44 8.97 28.61
C ALA A 905 11.35 9.88 27.75
N CYS A 906 12.30 10.59 28.38
CA CYS A 906 13.24 11.45 27.66
C CYS A 906 14.29 10.64 26.88
N GLU A 907 14.80 9.56 27.47
CA GLU A 907 15.74 8.64 26.83
C GLU A 907 15.10 7.94 25.62
N ALA A 908 13.89 7.41 25.81
CA ALA A 908 13.12 6.77 24.75
C ALA A 908 12.80 7.73 23.59
N TYR A 909 12.43 8.98 23.89
CA TYR A 909 12.18 10.00 22.89
C TYR A 909 13.45 10.25 22.04
N ASN A 910 14.63 10.40 22.67
CA ASN A 910 15.88 10.60 21.92
C ASN A 910 16.33 9.37 21.11
N ILE A 911 16.12 8.14 21.61
CA ILE A 911 16.39 6.92 20.82
C ILE A 911 15.50 6.86 19.57
N LEU A 912 14.20 7.16 19.71
CA LEU A 912 13.26 7.15 18.58
C LEU A 912 13.52 8.31 17.61
N ARG A 913 13.93 9.50 18.08
CA ARG A 913 14.38 10.62 17.23
C ARG A 913 15.55 10.24 16.33
N LYS A 914 16.52 9.47 16.84
CA LYS A 914 17.67 8.96 16.05
C LYS A 914 17.26 7.97 14.96
N SER A 915 16.05 7.42 15.04
CA SER A 915 15.46 6.50 14.04
C SER A 915 14.30 7.13 13.26
N ALA A 916 14.13 8.45 13.31
CA ALA A 916 12.98 9.14 12.73
C ALA A 916 12.87 8.97 11.21
N ASP A 917 13.98 8.96 10.46
CA ASP A 917 13.96 8.80 9.01
C ASP A 917 13.31 7.47 8.57
N LEU A 918 13.59 6.37 9.28
CA LEU A 918 12.93 5.08 9.06
C LEU A 918 11.41 5.16 9.30
N ILE A 919 11.01 5.80 10.40
CA ILE A 919 9.60 5.95 10.78
C ILE A 919 8.86 6.84 9.77
N LEU A 920 9.47 7.93 9.31
CA LEU A 920 8.93 8.82 8.29
C LEU A 920 8.81 8.12 6.93
N SER A 921 9.82 7.36 6.50
CA SER A 921 9.77 6.56 5.25
C SER A 921 8.66 5.50 5.30
N LEU A 922 8.46 4.82 6.43
CA LEU A 922 7.38 3.84 6.58
C LEU A 922 5.99 4.50 6.54
N PHE A 923 5.80 5.69 7.14
CA PHE A 923 4.57 6.46 7.01
C PHE A 923 4.33 6.94 5.57
N HIS A 924 5.38 7.40 4.88
CA HIS A 924 5.32 7.87 3.50
C HIS A 924 4.95 6.74 2.52
N LEU A 925 5.39 5.50 2.76
CA LEU A 925 4.95 4.32 2.02
C LEU A 925 3.47 3.95 2.22
N MET A 926 2.82 4.42 3.29
CA MET A 926 1.37 4.22 3.50
C MET A 926 0.50 5.25 2.77
N ALA A 927 1.08 6.29 2.15
CA ALA A 927 0.37 7.46 1.61
C ALA A 927 -0.74 7.13 0.59
N GLY A 928 -0.59 6.02 -0.15
CA GLY A 928 -1.53 5.57 -1.18
C GLY A 928 -2.49 4.47 -0.73
N SER A 929 -2.50 4.13 0.56
CA SER A 929 -3.36 3.06 1.10
C SER A 929 -4.80 3.53 1.31
N SER A 930 -5.77 2.70 0.92
CA SER A 930 -7.19 2.94 1.24
C SER A 930 -7.54 2.66 2.71
N ALA A 931 -6.61 2.11 3.48
CA ALA A 931 -6.78 1.72 4.87
C ALA A 931 -6.79 2.87 5.89
N ILE A 932 -6.11 3.98 5.59
CA ILE A 932 -5.83 5.03 6.57
C ILE A 932 -6.29 6.37 6.00
N GLU A 933 -7.59 6.62 6.11
CA GLU A 933 -8.24 7.83 5.57
C GLU A 933 -7.58 9.13 6.09
N ALA A 934 -7.10 9.13 7.35
CA ALA A 934 -6.38 10.25 7.96
C ALA A 934 -5.00 10.56 7.34
N ILE A 935 -4.39 9.60 6.62
CA ILE A 935 -3.18 9.82 5.80
C ILE A 935 -3.59 10.11 4.34
N ARG A 936 -4.52 9.32 3.79
CA ARG A 936 -4.96 9.38 2.40
C ARG A 936 -5.49 10.75 1.95
N GLN A 937 -6.14 11.50 2.84
CA GLN A 937 -6.69 12.83 2.52
C GLN A 937 -5.61 13.91 2.33
N ASP A 938 -4.49 13.81 3.05
CA ASP A 938 -3.42 14.82 3.04
C ASP A 938 -2.11 14.19 3.58
N PRO A 939 -1.41 13.37 2.76
CA PRO A 939 -0.27 12.58 3.23
C PRO A 939 0.93 13.45 3.56
N GLU A 940 1.12 14.59 2.89
CA GLU A 940 2.20 15.53 3.20
C GLU A 940 2.01 16.12 4.60
N LYS A 941 0.81 16.60 4.93
CA LYS A 941 0.48 17.13 6.27
C LYS A 941 0.50 16.05 7.35
N ALA A 942 0.15 14.80 7.02
CA ALA A 942 0.30 13.66 7.91
C ALA A 942 1.78 13.45 8.30
N ILE A 943 2.69 13.46 7.33
CA ILE A 943 4.14 13.31 7.54
C ILE A 943 4.72 14.55 8.25
N LEU A 944 4.31 15.76 7.87
CA LEU A 944 4.76 17.01 8.51
C LEU A 944 4.38 17.06 9.99
N LYS A 945 3.13 16.70 10.36
CA LYS A 945 2.70 16.58 11.77
C LYS A 945 3.55 15.57 12.55
N LEU A 946 3.91 14.45 11.95
CA LEU A 946 4.76 13.42 12.57
C LEU A 946 6.21 13.95 12.75
N GLN A 947 6.73 14.65 11.75
CA GLN A 947 8.03 15.32 11.78
C GLN A 947 8.09 16.42 12.87
N GLU A 948 7.02 17.20 13.03
CA GLU A 948 6.87 18.19 14.13
C GLU A 948 6.97 17.53 15.52
N LYS A 949 6.43 16.32 15.69
CA LYS A 949 6.54 15.55 16.95
C LYS A 949 7.95 15.08 17.25
N PHE A 950 8.78 14.84 16.24
CA PHE A 950 10.17 14.41 16.43
C PHE A 950 11.15 15.56 16.76
N ARG A 951 10.80 16.82 16.49
CA ARG A 951 11.68 17.98 16.73
C ARG A 951 13.12 17.74 16.30
N LEU A 952 13.29 17.41 15.01
CA LEU A 952 14.60 17.14 14.40
C LEU A 952 15.50 18.40 14.29
N ASP A 953 14.94 19.56 14.62
CA ASP A 953 15.61 20.85 14.77
C ASP A 953 16.39 21.00 16.10
N PHE A 954 16.10 20.17 17.11
CA PHE A 954 16.72 20.24 18.44
C PHE A 954 17.94 19.32 18.61
N THR A 955 18.88 19.70 19.49
CA THR A 955 19.89 18.76 20.01
C THR A 955 19.26 17.73 20.94
N ASP A 956 20.03 16.71 21.34
CA ASP A 956 19.54 15.70 22.29
C ASP A 956 19.20 16.33 23.65
N GLU A 957 19.95 17.32 24.11
CA GLU A 957 19.73 18.05 25.37
C GLU A 957 18.44 18.89 25.30
N GLN A 958 18.28 19.68 24.23
CA GLN A 958 17.07 20.49 24.00
C GLN A 958 15.81 19.63 23.88
N ALA A 959 15.94 18.42 23.31
CA ALA A 959 14.84 17.46 23.24
C ALA A 959 14.50 16.85 24.62
N VAL A 960 15.48 16.66 25.52
CA VAL A 960 15.20 16.30 26.93
C VAL A 960 14.46 17.43 27.64
N GLU A 961 14.91 18.68 27.51
CA GLU A 961 14.24 19.84 28.14
C GLU A 961 12.79 19.99 27.65
N TYR A 962 12.59 19.89 26.33
CA TYR A 962 11.27 19.90 25.70
C TYR A 962 10.36 18.76 26.20
N MET A 963 10.87 17.52 26.23
CA MET A 963 10.11 16.36 26.70
C MET A 963 9.76 16.49 28.20
N GLN A 964 10.67 17.05 29.02
CA GLN A 964 10.41 17.34 30.43
C GLN A 964 9.34 18.42 30.64
N GLN A 965 9.36 19.50 29.85
CA GLN A 965 8.32 20.54 29.88
C GLN A 965 6.96 19.95 29.47
N LEU A 966 6.92 19.24 28.35
CA LEU A 966 5.74 18.58 27.79
C LEU A 966 5.08 17.59 28.76
N ILE A 967 5.88 16.81 29.51
CA ILE A 967 5.39 15.94 30.59
C ILE A 967 4.77 16.76 31.72
N ASN A 968 5.45 17.81 32.18
CA ASN A 968 4.99 18.64 33.29
C ASN A 968 3.68 19.41 32.95
N GLU A 969 3.58 19.99 31.75
CA GLU A 969 2.35 20.61 31.24
C GLU A 969 1.20 19.60 31.16
N SER A 970 1.46 18.39 30.64
CA SER A 970 0.44 17.35 30.52
C SER A 970 -0.03 16.81 31.88
N ALA A 971 0.90 16.62 32.83
CA ALA A 971 0.60 16.16 34.19
C ALA A 971 -0.08 17.22 35.08
N THR A 972 -0.01 18.50 34.70
CA THR A 972 -0.69 19.63 35.36
C THR A 972 -1.95 20.09 34.62
N ALA A 973 -2.28 19.49 33.47
CA ALA A 973 -3.43 19.87 32.65
C ALA A 973 -4.78 19.54 33.33
N ILE A 974 -5.37 20.54 33.98
CA ILE A 974 -6.71 20.44 34.62
C ILE A 974 -7.83 20.42 33.57
N MET A 975 -7.69 21.17 32.47
CA MET A 975 -8.78 21.37 31.50
C MET A 975 -9.32 20.09 30.84
N PRO A 976 -8.47 19.13 30.42
CA PRO A 976 -8.94 17.83 29.92
C PRO A 976 -9.76 17.03 30.94
N GLN A 977 -9.49 17.20 32.24
CA GLN A 977 -10.23 16.53 33.31
C GLN A 977 -11.64 17.10 33.45
N ILE A 978 -11.80 18.42 33.23
CA ILE A 978 -13.11 19.09 33.18
C ILE A 978 -13.90 18.62 31.96
N VAL A 979 -13.26 18.55 30.78
CA VAL A 979 -13.88 18.04 29.54
C VAL A 979 -14.28 16.57 29.67
N GLU A 980 -13.46 15.73 30.30
CA GLU A 980 -13.83 14.33 30.52
C GLU A 980 -14.93 14.18 31.58
N THR A 981 -14.97 15.02 32.61
CA THR A 981 -16.06 15.01 33.60
C THR A 981 -17.38 15.40 32.95
N THR A 982 -17.40 16.44 32.10
CA THR A 982 -18.60 16.82 31.35
C THR A 982 -18.97 15.81 30.26
N HIS A 983 -18.00 15.11 29.65
CA HIS A 983 -18.29 13.99 28.73
C HIS A 983 -18.93 12.81 29.46
N ARG A 984 -18.42 12.41 30.63
CA ARG A 984 -19.04 11.37 31.48
C ARG A 984 -20.46 11.77 31.89
N TRP A 985 -20.72 13.04 32.19
CA TRP A 985 -22.08 13.54 32.39
C TRP A 985 -22.93 13.43 31.10
N ALA A 986 -22.42 13.88 29.95
CA ALA A 986 -23.12 13.80 28.66
C ALA A 986 -23.31 12.35 28.11
N GLN A 987 -22.72 11.35 28.77
CA GLN A 987 -22.98 9.91 28.58
C GLN A 987 -23.90 9.33 29.66
N TYR A 988 -23.85 9.83 30.90
CA TYR A 988 -24.75 9.41 31.99
C TYR A 988 -26.19 9.92 31.81
N TRP A 989 -26.35 11.06 31.12
CA TRP A 989 -27.66 11.65 30.76
C TRP A 989 -28.17 11.16 29.38
N ARG A 990 -27.68 10.03 28.86
CA ARG A 990 -27.97 9.53 27.51
C ARG A 990 -28.31 8.04 27.48
#